data_AF-A0AAV2PKX8-F1
#
_entry.id   AF-A0AAV2PKX8-F1
#
_cell.length_a   1.000
_cell.length_b   1.000
_cell.length_c   1.000
_cell.angle_alpha   90.00
_cell.angle_beta   90.00
_cell.angle_gamma   90.00
#
_symmetry.space_group_name_H-M   'P 1'
#
loop_
_entity.id
_entity.type
_entity.pdbx_description
1 polymer ?
#
loop_
_entity_poly.entity_id
_entity_poly.type
_entity_poly.pdbx_seq_one_letter_code
_entity_poly.pdbx_strand_id
1 'polypeptide(L)'
;MDVSKIQGNIERGVPVRSVRIRVGRSIDGFGLSPGITQVQRNTVEALMKNAFKKLTGDLEGKYFPLAGMDEKTRQQLVDDHFLFMSGDPNLQVAGMERDWPEGRGIFHNAAKTFLVWVNEEDQLRIISMEMGGDVRGVFERLARGIKAVGDSVKTESGKDFAYDKKYGFIHSCPTNLGTGMRASVHCDLPGWTQEGLPALKKRCEELKVQPRGTRGESGGQTGSTYDISNKHRLGYSEVQLVQCMIDGVNALYREDLELQKKHDQLALQQMSEQQYVFPNIKSKHSLVAKHVPKARWDKLCKIVTKTSGFTLKKAIACAVEFDNQHCGIYAGDWDSYKDFAEVFDPIIQEYHGIKSDAKHTSDMDVTKIKGNINEGTPVHSVRIRVGRSIDGFGLSPGITKDQRIGVEKLMKNAFTKLPGDLSGNYYPLTGMDEKVRQQLVDDHFLFMSGDANLKVAGMERDWPEGRGIYHNAEKTFLVWVNEEDQLRIISMQKGGDVRGVFERLARGIKAVGDSVKAESGKEFALDSKYGYIHSCPTNLGTGMRASVHVDLPGWTRAGLPALQKRCEELKVQPRGTRGESGGQTGNTYDISNKHRLGYSEVQLVQCMIDGVNTLYAEDKALMTKPAPAASAVPFPNIKSKHSLVAKHVTKDKWDKLGSHVTKTSGFTLSKAIACAVQFDNQHCGIYAGDWDSYKDFAAVFDPIIQEYHGIKSDAKHTSDMDVSKIQGNICPEVPVHSVRIRVGRSIDGFGLSPGITKDQRVGVEKLMKSAFTKLPGDLSGNYYPLTGMDEKVRQQLVDDHFLFMSGDQNLKVAGMERDWPEGRGIYHNAEKTFLVWVNEEDQLRIISMQKGGDVRGVFERLARGIKAVGDSVKAESGKEFALDPKYGYIHSCPTNLGTGMRASVHVDLRGWTAAGIDQLNKRCEELKVQPRGTRGESGGQTGKT
;
A
#
# COMPACT_ATOMS: atom_id res chain seq x y z
N MET A 1 -46.00 -26.66 -11.64
CA MET A 1 -45.21 -25.81 -10.74
C MET A 1 -46.15 -24.85 -10.03
N ASP A 2 -46.67 -25.24 -8.86
CA ASP A 2 -47.65 -24.45 -8.11
C ASP A 2 -46.95 -23.80 -6.90
N VAL A 3 -46.73 -22.49 -6.97
CA VAL A 3 -45.98 -21.71 -5.95
C VAL A 3 -46.73 -21.62 -4.61
N SER A 4 -48.06 -21.84 -4.61
CA SER A 4 -48.86 -21.85 -3.39
C SER A 4 -48.49 -23.02 -2.46
N LYS A 5 -47.88 -24.08 -3.02
CA LYS A 5 -47.43 -25.26 -2.28
C LYS A 5 -46.02 -25.12 -1.66
N ILE A 6 -45.32 -24.00 -1.92
CA ILE A 6 -44.07 -23.67 -1.22
C ILE A 6 -44.43 -22.95 0.08
N GLN A 7 -43.99 -23.52 1.19
CA GLN A 7 -44.15 -22.98 2.54
C GLN A 7 -42.93 -22.13 2.91
N GLY A 8 -43.17 -20.85 3.19
CA GLY A 8 -42.12 -19.93 3.62
C GLY A 8 -41.13 -19.53 2.52
N ASN A 9 -40.05 -18.87 2.92
CA ASN A 9 -38.93 -18.47 2.08
C ASN A 9 -37.63 -18.64 2.89
N ILE A 10 -36.49 -18.16 2.38
CA ILE A 10 -35.27 -18.09 3.18
C ILE A 10 -35.51 -17.18 4.41
N GLU A 11 -35.08 -17.64 5.58
CA GLU A 11 -35.29 -16.94 6.85
C GLU A 11 -34.65 -15.56 6.85
N ARG A 12 -35.32 -14.63 7.55
CA ARG A 12 -34.82 -13.27 7.71
C ARG A 12 -33.55 -13.30 8.55
N GLY A 13 -32.46 -12.79 8.00
CA GLY A 13 -31.15 -12.75 8.64
C GLY A 13 -30.11 -13.68 7.99
N VAL A 14 -30.55 -14.68 7.20
CA VAL A 14 -29.62 -15.46 6.39
C VAL A 14 -28.89 -14.51 5.43
N PRO A 15 -27.55 -14.49 5.40
CA PRO A 15 -26.76 -13.61 4.52
C PRO A 15 -26.78 -14.15 3.08
N VAL A 16 -27.92 -13.99 2.41
CA VAL A 16 -28.12 -14.43 1.03
C VAL A 16 -27.60 -13.38 0.06
N ARG A 17 -26.78 -13.81 -0.89
CA ARG A 17 -26.30 -12.96 -2.00
C ARG A 17 -27.26 -13.02 -3.17
N SER A 18 -27.67 -14.22 -3.59
CA SER A 18 -28.55 -14.41 -4.74
C SER A 18 -29.27 -15.74 -4.70
N VAL A 19 -30.43 -15.81 -5.35
CA VAL A 19 -31.15 -17.04 -5.67
C VAL A 19 -31.08 -17.29 -7.17
N ARG A 20 -30.86 -18.54 -7.57
CA ARG A 20 -30.92 -18.98 -8.98
C ARG A 20 -31.66 -20.31 -9.09
N ILE A 21 -32.69 -20.37 -9.92
CA ILE A 21 -33.42 -21.60 -10.22
C ILE A 21 -33.38 -21.82 -11.73
N ARG A 22 -32.95 -23.01 -12.13
CA ARG A 22 -32.82 -23.39 -13.54
C ARG A 22 -33.44 -24.76 -13.84
N VAL A 23 -33.92 -24.94 -15.07
CA VAL A 23 -34.34 -26.23 -15.63
C VAL A 23 -33.73 -26.45 -17.00
N GLY A 24 -33.45 -27.69 -17.37
CA GLY A 24 -33.23 -28.06 -18.77
C GLY A 24 -34.56 -28.39 -19.48
N ARG A 25 -34.67 -28.18 -20.79
CA ARG A 25 -35.75 -28.71 -21.62
C ARG A 25 -35.20 -29.14 -22.97
N SER A 26 -35.67 -30.27 -23.46
CA SER A 26 -35.49 -30.73 -24.84
C SER A 26 -36.83 -30.66 -25.56
N ILE A 27 -36.82 -30.36 -26.85
CA ILE A 27 -37.99 -30.28 -27.72
C ILE A 27 -38.19 -31.63 -28.38
N ASP A 28 -39.43 -32.12 -28.40
CA ASP A 28 -39.76 -33.42 -28.97
C ASP A 28 -39.39 -33.50 -30.47
N GLY A 29 -39.08 -34.69 -30.96
CA GLY A 29 -38.71 -34.94 -32.35
C GLY A 29 -37.45 -34.22 -32.86
N PHE A 30 -36.57 -33.71 -31.97
CA PHE A 30 -35.21 -33.29 -32.28
C PHE A 30 -34.21 -34.20 -31.56
N GLY A 31 -33.03 -34.44 -32.13
CA GLY A 31 -31.98 -35.19 -31.45
C GLY A 31 -31.52 -34.50 -30.15
N LEU A 32 -31.21 -35.27 -29.11
CA LEU A 32 -30.53 -34.76 -27.91
C LEU A 32 -29.11 -34.30 -28.26
N SER A 33 -28.49 -33.45 -27.43
CA SER A 33 -27.26 -32.72 -27.79
C SER A 33 -26.10 -33.57 -28.33
N PRO A 34 -25.80 -34.79 -27.84
CA PRO A 34 -24.77 -35.65 -28.45
C PRO A 34 -25.09 -36.08 -29.89
N GLY A 35 -26.37 -36.36 -30.16
CA GLY A 35 -26.87 -36.92 -31.43
C GLY A 35 -27.54 -35.90 -32.35
N ILE A 36 -27.66 -34.63 -31.94
CA ILE A 36 -28.27 -33.58 -32.75
C ILE A 36 -27.38 -33.28 -33.97
N THR A 37 -27.98 -33.20 -35.16
CA THR A 37 -27.26 -32.77 -36.36
C THR A 37 -27.09 -31.25 -36.36
N GLN A 38 -26.10 -30.72 -37.08
CA GLN A 38 -25.93 -29.26 -37.19
C GLN A 38 -27.18 -28.58 -37.77
N VAL A 39 -27.83 -29.21 -38.76
CA VAL A 39 -29.11 -28.74 -39.33
C VAL A 39 -30.18 -28.67 -38.25
N GLN A 40 -30.36 -29.72 -37.45
CA GLN A 40 -31.33 -29.72 -36.36
C GLN A 40 -31.00 -28.66 -35.30
N ARG A 41 -29.71 -28.46 -34.97
CA ARG A 41 -29.27 -27.44 -33.99
C ARG A 41 -29.62 -26.04 -34.46
N ASN A 42 -29.32 -25.73 -35.73
CA ASN A 42 -29.67 -24.44 -36.35
C ASN A 42 -31.20 -24.25 -36.43
N THR A 43 -31.95 -25.31 -36.70
CA THR A 43 -33.42 -25.28 -36.67
C THR A 43 -33.95 -24.98 -35.27
N VAL A 44 -33.37 -25.58 -34.21
CA VAL A 44 -33.73 -25.25 -32.82
C VAL A 44 -33.40 -23.78 -32.53
N GLU A 45 -32.23 -23.29 -32.93
CA GLU A 45 -31.88 -21.87 -32.73
C GLU A 45 -32.88 -20.92 -33.41
N ALA A 46 -33.23 -21.19 -34.67
CA ALA A 46 -34.18 -20.40 -35.44
C ALA A 46 -35.59 -20.44 -34.84
N LEU A 47 -36.04 -21.63 -34.44
CA LEU A 47 -37.31 -21.83 -33.72
C LEU A 47 -37.34 -20.99 -32.44
N MET A 48 -36.26 -21.02 -31.65
CA MET A 48 -36.18 -20.28 -30.40
C MET A 48 -36.14 -18.77 -30.63
N LYS A 49 -35.42 -18.28 -31.66
CA LYS A 49 -35.45 -16.86 -32.05
C LYS A 49 -36.87 -16.36 -32.32
N ASN A 50 -37.73 -17.17 -32.94
CA ASN A 50 -39.11 -16.81 -33.18
C ASN A 50 -39.99 -16.97 -31.93
N ALA A 51 -39.78 -18.04 -31.16
CA ALA A 51 -40.50 -18.26 -29.91
C ALA A 51 -40.26 -17.11 -28.91
N PHE A 52 -39.03 -16.61 -28.79
CA PHE A 52 -38.70 -15.51 -27.87
C PHE A 52 -39.38 -14.18 -28.23
N LYS A 53 -39.69 -13.93 -29.50
CA LYS A 53 -40.43 -12.71 -29.93
C LYS A 53 -41.86 -12.66 -29.39
N LYS A 54 -42.41 -13.80 -28.94
CA LYS A 54 -43.77 -13.89 -28.38
C LYS A 54 -43.80 -13.73 -26.87
N LEU A 55 -42.64 -13.61 -26.22
CA LEU A 55 -42.57 -13.34 -24.78
C LEU A 55 -42.92 -11.88 -24.53
N THR A 56 -43.84 -11.63 -23.61
CA THR A 56 -44.36 -10.29 -23.28
C THR A 56 -44.20 -9.99 -21.80
N GLY A 57 -44.34 -8.72 -21.41
CA GLY A 57 -44.33 -8.30 -20.00
C GLY A 57 -42.94 -8.44 -19.38
N ASP A 58 -42.86 -8.96 -18.15
CA ASP A 58 -41.59 -9.13 -17.42
C ASP A 58 -40.64 -10.17 -18.07
N LEU A 59 -41.12 -10.95 -19.04
CA LEU A 59 -40.34 -11.96 -19.77
C LEU A 59 -39.84 -11.47 -21.14
N GLU A 60 -40.25 -10.28 -21.59
CA GLU A 60 -39.78 -9.71 -22.86
C GLU A 60 -38.27 -9.42 -22.81
N GLY A 61 -37.56 -9.71 -23.90
CA GLY A 61 -36.11 -9.68 -23.91
C GLY A 61 -35.47 -9.76 -25.28
N LYS A 62 -34.15 -9.94 -25.27
CA LYS A 62 -33.32 -9.97 -26.48
C LYS A 62 -32.57 -11.30 -26.58
N TYR A 63 -32.48 -11.82 -27.81
CA TYR A 63 -31.66 -12.98 -28.15
C TYR A 63 -30.31 -12.53 -28.74
N PHE A 64 -29.25 -13.21 -28.35
CA PHE A 64 -27.87 -12.98 -28.73
C PHE A 64 -27.29 -14.29 -29.28
N PRO A 65 -27.16 -14.44 -30.62
CA PRO A 65 -26.48 -15.60 -31.20
C PRO A 65 -25.00 -15.57 -30.80
N LEU A 66 -24.41 -16.74 -30.53
CA LEU A 66 -22.96 -16.84 -30.31
C LEU A 66 -22.19 -16.69 -31.61
N ALA A 67 -22.72 -17.23 -32.72
CA ALA A 67 -22.16 -17.04 -34.05
C ALA A 67 -22.26 -15.56 -34.46
N GLY A 68 -21.13 -14.95 -34.79
CA GLY A 68 -21.04 -13.54 -35.20
C GLY A 68 -21.25 -12.51 -34.09
N MET A 69 -21.20 -12.91 -32.82
CA MET A 69 -21.30 -11.97 -31.68
C MET A 69 -20.11 -11.00 -31.67
N ASP A 70 -20.38 -9.71 -31.52
CA ASP A 70 -19.32 -8.70 -31.37
C ASP A 70 -18.69 -8.74 -29.97
N GLU A 71 -17.42 -8.34 -29.86
CA GLU A 71 -16.64 -8.46 -28.62
C GLU A 71 -17.21 -7.62 -27.47
N LYS A 72 -17.85 -6.48 -27.77
CA LYS A 72 -18.46 -5.63 -26.73
C LYS A 72 -19.66 -6.35 -26.11
N THR A 73 -20.54 -6.92 -26.93
CA THR A 73 -21.66 -7.75 -26.45
C THR A 73 -21.14 -8.98 -25.70
N ARG A 74 -20.09 -9.63 -26.22
CA ARG A 74 -19.47 -10.80 -25.57
C ARG A 74 -18.97 -10.45 -24.17
N GLN A 75 -18.20 -9.38 -24.04
CA GLN A 75 -17.66 -8.94 -22.74
C GLN A 75 -18.78 -8.55 -21.77
N GLN A 76 -19.82 -7.86 -22.25
CA GLN A 76 -20.98 -7.53 -21.41
C GLN A 76 -21.65 -8.80 -20.82
N LEU A 77 -21.83 -9.84 -21.63
CA LEU A 77 -22.40 -11.12 -21.17
C LEU A 77 -21.46 -11.89 -20.24
N VAL A 78 -20.13 -11.70 -20.35
CA VAL A 78 -19.15 -12.22 -19.38
C VAL A 78 -19.28 -11.50 -18.04
N ASP A 79 -19.34 -10.17 -18.07
CA ASP A 79 -19.44 -9.32 -16.88
C ASP A 79 -20.77 -9.56 -16.13
N ASP A 80 -21.84 -9.81 -16.87
CA ASP A 80 -23.15 -10.20 -16.33
C ASP A 80 -23.19 -11.68 -15.83
N HIS A 81 -22.13 -12.46 -16.07
CA HIS A 81 -22.07 -13.89 -15.80
C HIS A 81 -23.15 -14.72 -16.53
N PHE A 82 -23.52 -14.30 -17.75
CA PHE A 82 -24.54 -14.92 -18.59
C PHE A 82 -23.96 -15.76 -19.74
N LEU A 83 -22.73 -15.48 -20.16
CA LEU A 83 -22.07 -16.19 -21.25
C LEU A 83 -21.65 -17.60 -20.81
N PHE A 84 -22.12 -18.61 -21.54
CA PHE A 84 -21.53 -19.95 -21.53
C PHE A 84 -20.48 -20.06 -22.64
N MET A 85 -19.42 -20.83 -22.39
CA MET A 85 -18.24 -20.91 -23.27
C MET A 85 -17.91 -22.37 -23.59
N SER A 86 -17.26 -22.59 -24.73
CA SER A 86 -16.64 -23.88 -25.07
C SER A 86 -15.39 -24.11 -24.21
N GLY A 87 -15.07 -25.38 -23.98
CA GLY A 87 -13.87 -25.80 -23.28
C GLY A 87 -14.12 -26.78 -22.14
N ASP A 88 -15.34 -27.28 -21.94
CA ASP A 88 -15.58 -28.37 -21.00
C ASP A 88 -15.15 -29.71 -21.63
N PRO A 89 -14.16 -30.41 -21.06
CA PRO A 89 -13.65 -31.64 -21.66
C PRO A 89 -14.72 -32.73 -21.81
N ASN A 90 -15.70 -32.80 -20.91
CA ASN A 90 -16.76 -33.80 -20.98
C ASN A 90 -17.73 -33.48 -22.12
N LEU A 91 -18.09 -32.20 -22.30
CA LEU A 91 -18.97 -31.78 -23.40
C LEU A 91 -18.29 -31.97 -24.76
N GLN A 92 -16.97 -31.74 -24.86
CA GLN A 92 -16.19 -32.00 -26.06
C GLN A 92 -16.17 -33.49 -26.42
N VAL A 93 -15.82 -34.35 -25.47
CA VAL A 93 -15.73 -35.81 -25.69
C VAL A 93 -17.11 -36.40 -25.98
N ALA A 94 -18.17 -35.89 -25.36
CA ALA A 94 -19.55 -36.30 -25.64
C ALA A 94 -20.08 -35.77 -27.00
N GLY A 95 -19.29 -35.00 -27.74
CA GLY A 95 -19.66 -34.43 -29.04
C GLY A 95 -20.69 -33.30 -28.97
N MET A 96 -20.96 -32.75 -27.78
CA MET A 96 -21.94 -31.68 -27.57
C MET A 96 -21.40 -30.31 -28.01
N GLU A 97 -20.08 -30.12 -28.01
CA GLU A 97 -19.42 -28.91 -28.53
C GLU A 97 -19.11 -28.97 -30.04
N ARG A 98 -19.54 -30.02 -30.74
CA ARG A 98 -19.40 -30.10 -32.20
C ARG A 98 -20.03 -28.86 -32.86
N ASP A 99 -19.38 -28.33 -33.89
CA ASP A 99 -19.80 -27.14 -34.64
C ASP A 99 -19.92 -25.86 -33.79
N TRP A 100 -19.13 -25.70 -32.74
CA TRP A 100 -19.11 -24.46 -31.96
C TRP A 100 -18.61 -23.26 -32.80
N PRO A 101 -19.21 -22.05 -32.72
CA PRO A 101 -20.35 -21.64 -31.89
C PRO A 101 -21.73 -21.74 -32.58
N GLU A 102 -21.84 -22.42 -33.72
CA GLU A 102 -23.02 -22.43 -34.58
C GLU A 102 -24.28 -23.00 -33.89
N GLY A 103 -25.45 -22.42 -34.20
CA GLY A 103 -26.72 -22.91 -33.67
C GLY A 103 -26.97 -22.59 -32.20
N ARG A 104 -26.20 -21.69 -31.58
CA ARG A 104 -26.19 -21.45 -30.13
C ARG A 104 -26.39 -19.98 -29.81
N GLY A 105 -26.95 -19.70 -28.64
CA GLY A 105 -27.12 -18.33 -28.18
C GLY A 105 -27.82 -18.20 -26.84
N ILE A 106 -27.99 -16.95 -26.44
CA ILE A 106 -28.44 -16.55 -25.12
C ILE A 106 -29.62 -15.60 -25.28
N PHE A 107 -30.72 -15.86 -24.59
CA PHE A 107 -31.80 -14.92 -24.41
C PHE A 107 -31.80 -14.39 -22.98
N HIS A 108 -31.98 -13.09 -22.76
CA HIS A 108 -32.35 -12.59 -21.44
C HIS A 108 -33.39 -11.47 -21.52
N ASN A 109 -34.21 -11.36 -20.48
CA ASN A 109 -35.16 -10.25 -20.33
C ASN A 109 -34.45 -8.93 -20.00
N ALA A 110 -35.15 -7.81 -20.13
CA ALA A 110 -34.58 -6.49 -19.86
C ALA A 110 -34.08 -6.33 -18.41
N ALA A 111 -34.78 -6.93 -17.44
CA ALA A 111 -34.41 -6.89 -16.03
C ALA A 111 -33.23 -7.82 -15.67
N LYS A 112 -32.73 -8.64 -16.62
CA LYS A 112 -31.65 -9.62 -16.38
C LYS A 112 -31.97 -10.64 -15.27
N THR A 113 -33.26 -10.94 -15.08
CA THR A 113 -33.77 -11.86 -14.05
C THR A 113 -34.36 -13.15 -14.63
N PHE A 114 -34.49 -13.23 -15.95
CA PHE A 114 -34.92 -14.42 -16.70
C PHE A 114 -34.02 -14.59 -17.93
N LEU A 115 -33.46 -15.79 -18.11
CA LEU A 115 -32.41 -16.11 -19.07
C LEU A 115 -32.67 -17.50 -19.67
N VAL A 116 -32.42 -17.67 -20.96
CA VAL A 116 -32.47 -18.98 -21.63
C VAL A 116 -31.20 -19.19 -22.43
N TRP A 117 -30.46 -20.25 -22.13
CA TRP A 117 -29.38 -20.73 -23.00
C TRP A 117 -29.94 -21.72 -24.02
N VAL A 118 -29.52 -21.56 -25.26
CA VAL A 118 -29.95 -22.41 -26.38
C VAL A 118 -28.75 -23.23 -26.85
N ASN A 119 -28.92 -24.55 -26.89
CA ASN A 119 -27.96 -25.55 -27.37
C ASN A 119 -26.61 -25.55 -26.64
N GLU A 120 -26.62 -25.42 -25.30
CA GLU A 120 -25.44 -25.56 -24.44
C GLU A 120 -25.19 -27.04 -24.09
N GLU A 121 -25.77 -27.55 -22.98
CA GLU A 121 -25.75 -28.98 -22.61
C GLU A 121 -27.04 -29.69 -23.04
N ASP A 122 -28.20 -29.13 -22.67
CA ASP A 122 -29.50 -29.49 -23.23
C ASP A 122 -29.88 -28.45 -24.30
N GLN A 123 -30.91 -28.73 -25.11
CA GLN A 123 -31.37 -27.78 -26.13
C GLN A 123 -31.79 -26.44 -25.53
N LEU A 124 -32.40 -26.46 -24.34
CA LEU A 124 -32.74 -25.26 -23.57
C LEU A 124 -32.30 -25.40 -22.13
N ARG A 125 -31.71 -24.35 -21.58
CA ARG A 125 -31.56 -24.16 -20.13
C ARG A 125 -32.25 -22.86 -19.75
N ILE A 126 -33.41 -22.99 -19.10
CA ILE A 126 -34.27 -21.87 -18.70
C ILE A 126 -33.94 -21.53 -17.25
N ILE A 127 -33.61 -20.27 -16.99
CA ILE A 127 -33.02 -19.78 -15.75
C ILE A 127 -33.83 -18.57 -15.27
N SER A 128 -34.17 -18.55 -13.98
CA SER A 128 -34.65 -17.37 -13.27
C SER A 128 -33.72 -17.10 -12.10
N MET A 129 -33.35 -15.85 -11.89
CA MET A 129 -32.46 -15.46 -10.79
C MET A 129 -32.69 -14.03 -10.35
N GLU A 130 -32.30 -13.71 -9.12
CA GLU A 130 -32.19 -12.35 -8.61
C GLU A 130 -31.29 -12.28 -7.37
N MET A 131 -30.90 -11.07 -7.00
CA MET A 131 -30.17 -10.80 -5.77
C MET A 131 -31.11 -10.86 -4.56
N GLY A 132 -30.59 -11.25 -3.40
CA GLY A 132 -31.38 -11.46 -2.19
C GLY A 132 -32.02 -12.85 -2.12
N GLY A 133 -32.94 -13.04 -1.17
CA GLY A 133 -33.46 -14.34 -0.77
C GLY A 133 -34.89 -14.67 -1.21
N ASP A 134 -35.45 -13.99 -2.22
CA ASP A 134 -36.83 -14.25 -2.64
C ASP A 134 -36.98 -15.48 -3.56
N VAL A 135 -36.90 -16.67 -2.99
CA VAL A 135 -37.01 -17.92 -3.74
C VAL A 135 -38.37 -18.10 -4.40
N ARG A 136 -39.45 -17.65 -3.76
CA ARG A 136 -40.81 -17.77 -4.30
C ARG A 136 -40.99 -16.91 -5.54
N GLY A 137 -40.55 -15.64 -5.49
CA GLY A 137 -40.59 -14.74 -6.64
C GLY A 137 -39.80 -15.28 -7.83
N VAL A 138 -38.57 -15.77 -7.57
CA VAL A 138 -37.74 -16.41 -8.61
C VAL A 138 -38.43 -17.64 -9.21
N PHE A 139 -39.01 -18.51 -8.39
CA PHE A 139 -39.68 -19.74 -8.84
C PHE A 139 -40.97 -19.45 -9.61
N GLU A 140 -41.74 -18.46 -9.18
CA GLU A 140 -42.96 -18.05 -9.87
C GLU A 140 -42.65 -17.49 -11.27
N ARG A 141 -41.64 -16.62 -11.36
CA ARG A 141 -41.15 -16.12 -12.66
C ARG A 141 -40.65 -17.25 -13.55
N LEU A 142 -39.94 -18.23 -12.99
CA LEU A 142 -39.49 -19.41 -13.74
C LEU A 142 -40.67 -20.23 -14.27
N ALA A 143 -41.69 -20.49 -13.43
CA ALA A 143 -42.87 -21.27 -13.83
C ALA A 143 -43.63 -20.60 -14.96
N ARG A 144 -43.85 -19.27 -14.87
CA ARG A 144 -44.44 -18.47 -15.97
C ARG A 144 -43.57 -18.53 -17.22
N GLY A 145 -42.26 -18.35 -17.07
CA GLY A 145 -41.29 -18.40 -18.17
C GLY A 145 -41.27 -19.73 -18.91
N ILE A 146 -41.23 -20.86 -18.20
CA ILE A 146 -41.26 -22.20 -18.82
C ILE A 146 -42.55 -22.41 -19.60
N LYS A 147 -43.70 -22.00 -19.04
CA LYS A 147 -44.99 -22.10 -19.73
C LYS A 147 -44.99 -21.25 -21.00
N ALA A 148 -44.58 -19.98 -20.91
CA ALA A 148 -44.55 -19.07 -22.06
C ALA A 148 -43.61 -19.56 -23.17
N VAL A 149 -42.43 -20.07 -22.82
CA VAL A 149 -41.49 -20.67 -23.77
C VAL A 149 -42.09 -21.93 -24.41
N GLY A 150 -42.69 -22.82 -23.61
CA GLY A 150 -43.32 -24.05 -24.11
C GLY A 150 -44.50 -23.78 -25.06
N ASP A 151 -45.40 -22.88 -24.67
CA ASP A 151 -46.55 -22.46 -25.51
C ASP A 151 -46.06 -21.85 -26.83
N SER A 152 -44.97 -21.06 -26.78
CA SER A 152 -44.36 -20.46 -27.97
C SER A 152 -43.73 -21.51 -28.88
N VAL A 153 -42.99 -22.48 -28.34
CA VAL A 153 -42.42 -23.61 -29.08
C VAL A 153 -43.52 -24.44 -29.75
N LYS A 154 -44.61 -24.73 -29.02
CA LYS A 154 -45.77 -25.46 -29.54
C LYS A 154 -46.44 -24.71 -30.68
N THR A 155 -46.62 -23.39 -30.53
CA THR A 155 -47.22 -22.55 -31.57
C THR A 155 -46.36 -22.48 -32.83
N GLU A 156 -45.03 -22.39 -32.68
CA GLU A 156 -44.10 -22.23 -33.81
C GLU A 156 -43.77 -23.56 -34.53
N SER A 157 -43.80 -24.69 -33.83
CA SER A 157 -43.34 -25.97 -34.39
C SER A 157 -44.36 -27.11 -34.34
N GLY A 158 -45.48 -26.93 -33.63
CA GLY A 158 -46.43 -27.99 -33.31
C GLY A 158 -45.92 -29.01 -32.29
N LYS A 159 -44.72 -28.81 -31.72
CA LYS A 159 -44.06 -29.77 -30.82
C LYS A 159 -44.09 -29.32 -29.36
N ASP A 160 -44.15 -30.28 -28.46
CA ASP A 160 -44.04 -30.06 -27.01
C ASP A 160 -42.58 -30.29 -26.52
N PHE A 161 -42.32 -30.02 -25.24
CA PHE A 161 -41.09 -30.49 -24.61
C PHE A 161 -41.10 -32.02 -24.48
N ALA A 162 -39.97 -32.64 -24.76
CA ALA A 162 -39.78 -34.09 -24.65
C ALA A 162 -40.04 -34.55 -23.20
N TYR A 163 -41.06 -35.40 -23.05
CA TYR A 163 -41.53 -35.89 -21.76
C TYR A 163 -41.90 -37.37 -21.86
N ASP A 164 -41.49 -38.14 -20.86
CA ASP A 164 -41.87 -39.52 -20.68
C ASP A 164 -42.57 -39.72 -19.32
N LYS A 165 -43.55 -40.62 -19.27
CA LYS A 165 -44.36 -40.84 -18.07
C LYS A 165 -43.56 -41.45 -16.92
N LYS A 166 -42.50 -42.21 -17.21
CA LYS A 166 -41.61 -42.84 -16.22
C LYS A 166 -40.41 -41.96 -15.88
N TYR A 167 -39.81 -41.31 -16.88
CA TYR A 167 -38.55 -40.56 -16.72
C TYR A 167 -38.72 -39.04 -16.57
N GLY A 168 -39.93 -38.50 -16.75
CA GLY A 168 -40.20 -37.07 -16.71
C GLY A 168 -39.68 -36.34 -17.95
N PHE A 169 -39.23 -35.10 -17.80
CA PHE A 169 -38.58 -34.38 -18.89
C PHE A 169 -37.27 -35.07 -19.29
N ILE A 170 -37.04 -35.14 -20.60
CA ILE A 170 -35.90 -35.86 -21.18
C ILE A 170 -34.72 -34.90 -21.40
N HIS A 171 -33.54 -35.34 -20.97
CA HIS A 171 -32.28 -34.60 -20.98
C HIS A 171 -31.15 -35.43 -21.56
N SER A 172 -30.10 -34.76 -22.03
CA SER A 172 -28.90 -35.44 -22.56
C SER A 172 -28.14 -36.20 -21.48
N CYS A 173 -28.05 -35.64 -20.27
CA CYS A 173 -27.41 -36.28 -19.12
C CYS A 173 -28.45 -37.02 -18.25
N PRO A 174 -28.28 -38.33 -17.98
CA PRO A 174 -29.23 -39.09 -17.14
C PRO A 174 -29.44 -38.51 -15.73
N THR A 175 -28.45 -37.79 -15.19
CA THR A 175 -28.56 -37.14 -13.87
C THR A 175 -29.54 -35.96 -13.85
N ASN A 176 -29.92 -35.45 -15.02
CA ASN A 176 -30.88 -34.36 -15.18
C ASN A 176 -32.34 -34.85 -15.40
N LEU A 177 -32.57 -36.17 -15.58
CA LEU A 177 -33.92 -36.72 -15.78
C LEU A 177 -34.91 -36.33 -14.67
N GLY A 178 -36.20 -36.30 -15.00
CA GLY A 178 -37.27 -35.89 -14.11
C GLY A 178 -37.66 -34.44 -14.32
N THR A 179 -37.41 -33.58 -13.34
CA THR A 179 -37.74 -32.15 -13.44
C THR A 179 -36.72 -31.34 -14.24
N GLY A 180 -35.48 -31.84 -14.34
CA GLY A 180 -34.33 -31.06 -14.81
C GLY A 180 -33.94 -29.91 -13.88
N MET A 181 -34.60 -29.76 -12.72
CA MET A 181 -34.52 -28.56 -11.91
C MET A 181 -33.32 -28.55 -10.96
N ARG A 182 -32.65 -27.40 -10.92
CA ARG A 182 -31.72 -27.04 -9.87
C ARG A 182 -32.11 -25.66 -9.32
N ALA A 183 -32.64 -25.66 -8.10
CA ALA A 183 -32.83 -24.48 -7.28
C ALA A 183 -31.60 -24.32 -6.38
N SER A 184 -31.04 -23.12 -6.32
CA SER A 184 -29.86 -22.84 -5.52
C SER A 184 -29.84 -21.45 -4.91
N VAL A 185 -29.15 -21.34 -3.77
CA VAL A 185 -28.99 -20.13 -2.97
C VAL A 185 -27.52 -19.93 -2.67
N HIS A 186 -27.00 -18.75 -2.99
CA HIS A 186 -25.69 -18.30 -2.53
C HIS A 186 -25.84 -17.65 -1.15
N CYS A 187 -25.30 -18.28 -0.11
CA CYS A 187 -25.31 -17.73 1.25
C CYS A 187 -23.96 -17.89 1.96
N ASP A 188 -23.70 -17.00 2.92
CA ASP A 188 -22.49 -17.06 3.75
C ASP A 188 -22.74 -17.93 5.00
N LEU A 189 -21.90 -18.94 5.23
CA LEU A 189 -21.96 -19.87 6.37
C LEU A 189 -20.59 -19.92 7.09
N PRO A 190 -20.19 -18.86 7.80
CA PRO A 190 -18.88 -18.77 8.44
C PRO A 190 -18.66 -19.78 9.57
N GLY A 191 -19.70 -20.18 10.30
CA GLY A 191 -19.60 -21.25 11.31
C GLY A 191 -19.24 -22.60 10.69
N TRP A 192 -19.94 -23.00 9.64
CA TRP A 192 -19.64 -24.21 8.87
C TRP A 192 -18.29 -24.14 8.15
N THR A 193 -17.86 -22.93 7.76
CA THR A 193 -16.52 -22.73 7.19
C THR A 193 -15.43 -23.13 8.20
N GLN A 194 -15.64 -22.84 9.48
CA GLN A 194 -14.70 -23.20 10.55
C GLN A 194 -14.71 -24.70 10.89
N GLU A 195 -15.87 -25.36 10.84
CA GLU A 195 -15.96 -26.83 10.98
C GLU A 195 -15.41 -27.57 9.75
N GLY A 196 -15.39 -26.91 8.59
CA GLY A 196 -14.76 -27.38 7.36
C GLY A 196 -15.72 -28.03 6.35
N LEU A 197 -15.34 -27.97 5.07
CA LEU A 197 -16.16 -28.44 3.95
C LEU A 197 -16.61 -29.92 4.05
N PRO A 198 -15.79 -30.88 4.56
CA PRO A 198 -16.25 -32.25 4.75
C PRO A 198 -17.44 -32.36 5.70
N ALA A 199 -17.45 -31.60 6.80
CA ALA A 199 -18.55 -31.59 7.76
C ALA A 199 -19.82 -30.98 7.14
N LEU A 200 -19.68 -29.84 6.45
CA LEU A 200 -20.79 -29.23 5.73
C LEU A 200 -21.38 -30.16 4.65
N LYS A 201 -20.53 -30.84 3.87
CA LYS A 201 -20.97 -31.81 2.85
C LYS A 201 -21.78 -32.95 3.47
N LYS A 202 -21.31 -33.50 4.59
CA LYS A 202 -22.03 -34.55 5.31
C LYS A 202 -23.40 -34.04 5.80
N ARG A 203 -23.46 -32.83 6.36
CA ARG A 203 -24.72 -32.26 6.84
C ARG A 203 -25.70 -31.97 5.71
N CYS A 204 -25.21 -31.43 4.60
CA CYS A 204 -26.02 -31.19 3.40
C CYS A 204 -26.62 -32.50 2.86
N GLU A 205 -25.85 -33.59 2.86
CA GLU A 205 -26.32 -34.91 2.43
C GLU A 205 -27.53 -35.38 3.24
N GLU A 206 -27.49 -35.23 4.57
CA GLU A 206 -28.61 -35.55 5.48
C GLU A 206 -29.85 -34.70 5.19
N LEU A 207 -29.64 -33.43 4.82
CA LEU A 207 -30.67 -32.47 4.44
C LEU A 207 -31.13 -32.60 2.97
N LYS A 208 -30.57 -33.56 2.21
CA LYS A 208 -30.86 -33.80 0.78
C LYS A 208 -30.57 -32.60 -0.13
N VAL A 209 -29.66 -31.72 0.33
CA VAL A 209 -29.08 -30.61 -0.43
C VAL A 209 -27.60 -30.89 -0.69
N GLN A 210 -26.92 -30.03 -1.45
CA GLN A 210 -25.50 -30.15 -1.72
C GLN A 210 -24.82 -28.78 -1.73
N PRO A 211 -23.62 -28.63 -1.13
CA PRO A 211 -22.84 -27.39 -1.16
C PRO A 211 -21.85 -27.39 -2.34
N ARG A 212 -21.70 -26.24 -3.00
CA ARG A 212 -20.76 -26.02 -4.10
C ARG A 212 -20.04 -24.67 -3.98
N GLY A 213 -18.94 -24.51 -4.72
CA GLY A 213 -18.25 -23.24 -4.81
C GLY A 213 -18.98 -22.23 -5.71
N THR A 214 -18.63 -20.96 -5.58
CA THR A 214 -19.32 -19.82 -6.21
C THR A 214 -19.10 -19.70 -7.72
N ARG A 215 -18.28 -20.59 -8.32
CA ARG A 215 -17.91 -20.59 -9.74
C ARG A 215 -18.29 -21.88 -10.49
N GLY A 216 -19.33 -22.59 -10.04
CA GLY A 216 -19.88 -23.76 -10.75
C GLY A 216 -19.47 -25.11 -10.17
N GLU A 217 -19.74 -26.20 -10.92
CA GLU A 217 -19.64 -27.60 -10.45
C GLU A 217 -18.26 -28.04 -9.97
N SER A 218 -17.21 -27.37 -10.45
CA SER A 218 -15.81 -27.62 -10.06
C SER A 218 -15.11 -26.37 -9.50
N GLY A 219 -15.86 -25.31 -9.22
CA GLY A 219 -15.32 -24.04 -8.72
C GLY A 219 -14.95 -24.10 -7.23
N GLY A 220 -13.84 -23.46 -6.86
CA GLY A 220 -13.46 -23.26 -5.46
C GLY A 220 -14.46 -22.38 -4.69
N GLN A 221 -14.50 -22.53 -3.37
CA GLN A 221 -15.17 -21.61 -2.45
C GLN A 221 -14.38 -20.30 -2.35
N THR A 222 -15.07 -19.17 -2.25
CA THR A 222 -14.46 -17.88 -1.88
C THR A 222 -14.97 -17.47 -0.51
N GLY A 223 -14.07 -17.23 0.46
CA GLY A 223 -14.46 -16.78 1.80
C GLY A 223 -15.36 -17.80 2.49
N SER A 224 -16.50 -17.38 3.02
CA SER A 224 -17.51 -18.22 3.69
C SER A 224 -18.76 -18.49 2.83
N THR A 225 -18.73 -18.14 1.54
CA THR A 225 -19.89 -18.21 0.65
C THR A 225 -20.02 -19.59 0.00
N TYR A 226 -21.21 -20.18 0.07
CA TYR A 226 -21.54 -21.47 -0.54
C TYR A 226 -22.77 -21.37 -1.45
N ASP A 227 -22.79 -22.17 -2.52
CA ASP A 227 -23.97 -22.44 -3.35
C ASP A 227 -24.67 -23.70 -2.83
N ILE A 228 -25.78 -23.53 -2.11
CA ILE A 228 -26.58 -24.63 -1.57
C ILE A 228 -27.71 -24.93 -2.54
N SER A 229 -27.77 -26.17 -3.05
CA SER A 229 -28.76 -26.58 -4.07
C SER A 229 -29.41 -27.91 -3.76
N ASN A 230 -30.60 -28.17 -4.34
CA ASN A 230 -31.23 -29.48 -4.24
C ASN A 230 -30.35 -30.56 -4.89
N LYS A 231 -30.29 -31.74 -4.25
CA LYS A 231 -29.53 -32.89 -4.78
C LYS A 231 -30.32 -33.70 -5.82
N HIS A 232 -31.60 -33.95 -5.54
CA HIS A 232 -32.45 -34.83 -6.35
C HIS A 232 -33.16 -34.09 -7.49
N ARG A 233 -33.61 -34.84 -8.51
CA ARG A 233 -34.34 -34.31 -9.69
C ARG A 233 -35.41 -35.24 -10.24
N LEU A 234 -35.14 -36.55 -10.22
CA LEU A 234 -36.06 -37.62 -10.60
C LEU A 234 -36.82 -38.15 -9.37
N GLY A 235 -38.12 -38.38 -9.51
CA GLY A 235 -38.99 -38.86 -8.41
C GLY A 235 -39.50 -37.77 -7.47
N TYR A 236 -39.23 -36.49 -7.76
CA TYR A 236 -39.68 -35.33 -6.99
C TYR A 236 -40.36 -34.32 -7.90
N SER A 237 -41.34 -33.60 -7.37
CA SER A 237 -41.90 -32.41 -8.03
C SER A 237 -40.99 -31.19 -7.83
N GLU A 238 -41.09 -30.20 -8.71
CA GLU A 238 -40.31 -28.97 -8.61
C GLU A 238 -40.55 -28.22 -7.30
N VAL A 239 -41.79 -28.23 -6.81
CA VAL A 239 -42.15 -27.65 -5.51
C VAL A 239 -41.42 -28.34 -4.38
N GLN A 240 -41.38 -29.68 -4.37
CA GLN A 240 -40.66 -30.44 -3.33
C GLN A 240 -39.16 -30.14 -3.34
N LEU A 241 -38.56 -29.96 -4.53
CA LEU A 241 -37.15 -29.64 -4.65
C LEU A 241 -36.83 -28.23 -4.14
N VAL A 242 -37.68 -27.25 -4.45
CA VAL A 242 -37.53 -25.89 -3.95
C VAL A 242 -37.76 -25.84 -2.44
N GLN A 243 -38.78 -26.51 -1.93
CA GLN A 243 -39.03 -26.60 -0.49
C GLN A 243 -37.85 -27.24 0.25
N CYS A 244 -37.34 -28.37 -0.26
CA CYS A 244 -36.18 -29.06 0.31
C CYS A 244 -34.94 -28.15 0.37
N MET A 245 -34.73 -27.32 -0.65
CA MET A 245 -33.63 -26.36 -0.67
C MET A 245 -33.83 -25.24 0.36
N ILE A 246 -35.03 -24.66 0.45
CA ILE A 246 -35.37 -23.63 1.45
C ILE A 246 -35.16 -24.17 2.87
N ASP A 247 -35.71 -25.34 3.17
CA ASP A 247 -35.61 -25.98 4.48
C ASP A 247 -34.15 -26.29 4.83
N GLY A 248 -33.38 -26.79 3.86
CA GLY A 248 -31.96 -27.08 4.01
C GLY A 248 -31.13 -25.84 4.31
N VAL A 249 -31.32 -24.74 3.58
CA VAL A 249 -30.60 -23.47 3.82
C VAL A 249 -30.93 -22.90 5.19
N ASN A 250 -32.21 -22.90 5.57
CA ASN A 250 -32.64 -22.38 6.86
C ASN A 250 -32.08 -23.23 8.02
N ALA A 251 -32.08 -24.56 7.91
CA ALA A 251 -31.47 -25.44 8.90
C ALA A 251 -29.96 -25.18 9.05
N LEU A 252 -29.23 -25.10 7.93
CA LEU A 252 -27.80 -24.84 7.93
C LEU A 252 -27.46 -23.49 8.56
N TYR A 253 -28.25 -22.44 8.31
CA TYR A 253 -28.02 -21.12 8.88
C TYR A 253 -28.22 -21.09 10.41
N ARG A 254 -29.28 -21.73 10.93
CA ARG A 254 -29.48 -21.80 12.39
C ARG A 254 -28.34 -22.55 13.07
N GLU A 255 -27.88 -23.64 12.46
CA GLU A 255 -26.72 -24.41 12.93
C GLU A 255 -25.42 -23.58 12.86
N ASP A 256 -25.27 -22.78 11.80
CA ASP A 256 -24.11 -21.89 11.61
C ASP A 256 -23.97 -20.86 12.73
N LEU A 257 -25.08 -20.27 13.17
CA LEU A 257 -25.09 -19.32 14.29
C LEU A 257 -24.61 -19.95 15.61
N GLU A 258 -24.97 -21.20 15.87
CA GLU A 258 -24.50 -21.93 17.07
C GLU A 258 -23.02 -22.30 16.96
N LEU A 259 -22.57 -22.70 15.77
CA LEU A 259 -21.15 -22.96 15.50
C LEU A 259 -20.31 -21.69 15.69
N GLN A 260 -20.77 -20.54 15.20
CA GLN A 260 -20.09 -19.26 15.43
C GLN A 260 -19.92 -18.97 16.93
N LYS A 261 -20.99 -19.09 17.72
CA LYS A 261 -20.92 -18.91 19.19
C LYS A 261 -19.93 -19.86 19.86
N LYS A 262 -19.94 -21.14 19.48
CA LYS A 262 -19.02 -22.16 19.99
C LYS A 262 -17.56 -21.81 19.69
N HIS A 263 -17.26 -21.39 18.46
CA HIS A 263 -15.92 -21.00 18.06
C HIS A 263 -15.45 -19.72 18.75
N ASP A 264 -16.34 -18.73 18.93
CA ASP A 264 -16.03 -17.52 19.69
C ASP A 264 -15.67 -17.84 21.15
N GLN A 265 -16.40 -18.76 21.80
CA GLN A 265 -16.10 -19.22 23.14
C GLN A 265 -14.76 -19.97 23.23
N LEU A 266 -14.47 -20.87 22.28
CA LEU A 266 -13.20 -21.58 22.20
C LEU A 266 -12.02 -20.63 21.97
N ALA A 267 -12.20 -19.63 21.11
CA ALA A 267 -11.18 -18.61 20.84
C ALA A 267 -10.89 -17.79 22.10
N LEU A 268 -11.93 -17.36 22.84
CA LEU A 268 -11.79 -16.68 24.13
C LEU A 268 -11.03 -17.53 25.16
N GLN A 269 -11.30 -18.85 25.19
CA GLN A 269 -10.66 -19.78 26.11
C GLN A 269 -9.19 -20.01 25.75
N GLN A 270 -8.86 -20.21 24.47
CA GLN A 270 -7.47 -20.36 23.98
C GLN A 270 -6.65 -19.07 24.12
N MET A 271 -7.27 -17.90 23.93
CA MET A 271 -6.63 -16.60 24.17
C MET A 271 -6.26 -16.41 25.65
N SER A 272 -7.04 -16.98 26.58
CA SER A 272 -6.76 -16.89 28.01
C SER A 272 -5.50 -17.65 28.45
N GLU A 273 -5.14 -18.75 27.75
CA GLU A 273 -3.94 -19.54 28.04
C GLU A 273 -2.67 -18.96 27.39
N GLN A 274 -2.77 -18.38 26.19
CA GLN A 274 -1.64 -17.73 25.50
C GLN A 274 -1.26 -16.34 26.05
N GLN A 275 -2.08 -15.75 26.92
CA GLN A 275 -1.82 -14.41 27.47
C GLN A 275 -0.58 -14.39 28.39
N TYR A 276 -0.27 -15.49 29.07
CA TYR A 276 0.76 -15.53 30.13
C TYR A 276 2.07 -16.20 29.70
N VAL A 277 2.16 -16.70 28.46
CA VAL A 277 3.40 -17.26 27.92
C VAL A 277 4.44 -16.15 27.73
N PHE A 278 5.68 -16.39 28.15
CA PHE A 278 6.78 -15.44 27.99
C PHE A 278 6.99 -15.12 26.49
N PRO A 279 6.88 -13.84 26.08
CA PRO A 279 6.92 -13.49 24.67
C PRO A 279 8.34 -13.51 24.10
N ASN A 280 8.48 -13.84 22.82
CA ASN A 280 9.75 -13.67 22.12
C ASN A 280 9.99 -12.19 21.80
N ILE A 281 10.71 -11.50 22.68
CA ILE A 281 11.11 -10.10 22.48
C ILE A 281 12.08 -10.04 21.29
N LYS A 282 11.66 -9.49 20.13
CA LYS A 282 12.50 -9.38 18.93
C LYS A 282 13.60 -8.33 19.07
N SER A 283 13.35 -7.20 19.74
CA SER A 283 14.33 -6.14 19.99
C SER A 283 15.33 -6.52 21.08
N LYS A 284 16.30 -7.39 20.74
CA LYS A 284 17.25 -7.96 21.72
C LYS A 284 18.16 -6.93 22.39
N HIS A 285 18.33 -5.74 21.81
CA HIS A 285 19.14 -4.64 22.36
C HIS A 285 18.31 -3.60 23.14
N SER A 286 16.99 -3.78 23.25
CA SER A 286 16.12 -2.82 23.94
C SER A 286 16.24 -2.86 25.46
N LEU A 287 15.86 -1.76 26.12
CA LEU A 287 15.68 -1.72 27.57
C LEU A 287 14.61 -2.71 28.05
N VAL A 288 13.58 -3.01 27.23
CA VAL A 288 12.62 -4.08 27.52
C VAL A 288 13.30 -5.44 27.56
N ALA A 289 14.15 -5.79 26.59
CA ALA A 289 14.86 -7.07 26.60
C ALA A 289 15.75 -7.23 27.84
N LYS A 290 16.37 -6.13 28.29
CA LYS A 290 17.20 -6.09 29.50
C LYS A 290 16.38 -6.21 30.80
N HIS A 291 15.25 -5.50 30.87
CA HIS A 291 14.46 -5.34 32.09
C HIS A 291 13.17 -6.15 32.14
N VAL A 292 12.92 -7.06 31.19
CA VAL A 292 11.80 -8.02 31.24
C VAL A 292 12.33 -9.45 31.05
N PRO A 293 13.18 -9.95 31.97
CA PRO A 293 13.55 -11.36 31.97
C PRO A 293 12.33 -12.22 32.33
N LYS A 294 12.36 -13.51 31.98
CA LYS A 294 11.27 -14.45 32.25
C LYS A 294 10.78 -14.41 33.70
N ALA A 295 11.68 -14.37 34.67
CA ALA A 295 11.32 -14.31 36.09
C ALA A 295 10.47 -13.07 36.44
N ARG A 296 10.78 -11.90 35.87
CA ARG A 296 10.01 -10.67 36.10
C ARG A 296 8.69 -10.70 35.33
N TRP A 297 8.68 -11.26 34.13
CA TRP A 297 7.44 -11.52 33.39
C TRP A 297 6.49 -12.42 34.17
N ASP A 298 6.94 -13.58 34.66
CA ASP A 298 6.09 -14.55 35.35
C ASP A 298 5.41 -13.95 36.59
N LYS A 299 6.09 -13.01 37.26
CA LYS A 299 5.56 -12.25 38.40
C LYS A 299 4.46 -11.26 38.01
N LEU A 300 4.61 -10.59 36.87
CA LEU A 300 3.80 -9.41 36.51
C LEU A 300 2.77 -9.68 35.40
N CYS A 301 2.89 -10.77 34.63
CA CYS A 301 2.09 -11.01 33.42
C CYS A 301 0.60 -11.21 33.69
N LYS A 302 0.23 -11.53 34.94
CA LYS A 302 -1.15 -11.70 35.41
C LYS A 302 -1.79 -10.42 35.94
N ILE A 303 -1.01 -9.35 36.11
CA ILE A 303 -1.52 -8.08 36.61
C ILE A 303 -2.27 -7.36 35.48
N VAL A 304 -3.44 -6.85 35.82
CA VAL A 304 -4.31 -6.05 34.96
C VAL A 304 -4.55 -4.72 35.67
N THR A 305 -4.20 -3.62 35.02
CA THR A 305 -4.31 -2.29 35.63
C THR A 305 -5.78 -1.92 35.87
N LYS A 306 -6.03 -1.21 36.97
CA LYS A 306 -7.41 -0.87 37.38
C LYS A 306 -8.07 0.15 36.45
N THR A 307 -7.32 1.15 35.99
CA THR A 307 -7.88 2.27 35.20
C THR A 307 -8.36 1.87 33.81
N SER A 308 -7.58 1.05 33.08
CA SER A 308 -7.91 0.72 31.68
C SER A 308 -7.88 -0.78 31.33
N GLY A 309 -7.58 -1.66 32.28
CA GLY A 309 -7.42 -3.09 31.98
C GLY A 309 -6.18 -3.37 31.13
N PHE A 310 -5.13 -2.55 31.28
CA PHE A 310 -3.87 -2.70 30.56
C PHE A 310 -3.02 -3.80 31.18
N THR A 311 -2.14 -4.42 30.38
CA THR A 311 -1.31 -5.54 30.80
C THR A 311 0.13 -5.32 30.40
N LEU A 312 1.07 -5.99 31.09
CA LEU A 312 2.49 -5.94 30.73
C LEU A 312 2.72 -6.39 29.28
N LYS A 313 1.95 -7.38 28.78
CA LYS A 313 2.00 -7.84 27.39
C LYS A 313 1.74 -6.70 26.40
N LYS A 314 0.70 -5.90 26.65
CA LYS A 314 0.37 -4.73 25.82
C LYS A 314 1.46 -3.65 25.96
N ALA A 315 1.98 -3.44 27.16
CA ALA A 315 3.02 -2.46 27.41
C ALA A 315 4.28 -2.71 26.57
N ILE A 316 4.72 -3.96 26.44
CA ILE A 316 5.96 -4.34 25.72
C ILE A 316 5.76 -4.73 24.25
N ALA A 317 4.55 -4.52 23.70
CA ALA A 317 4.18 -5.05 22.38
C ALA A 317 5.14 -4.60 21.26
N CYS A 318 5.63 -3.36 21.28
CA CYS A 318 6.55 -2.85 20.26
C CYS A 318 7.91 -3.57 20.28
N ALA A 319 8.46 -3.86 21.46
CA ALA A 319 9.72 -4.62 21.57
C ALA A 319 9.57 -6.10 21.15
N VAL A 320 8.35 -6.64 21.24
CA VAL A 320 8.01 -7.98 20.77
C VAL A 320 7.84 -8.00 19.25
N GLU A 321 7.22 -6.98 18.67
CA GLU A 321 6.92 -6.96 17.23
C GLU A 321 8.10 -6.50 16.38
N PHE A 322 8.87 -5.53 16.85
CA PHE A 322 10.00 -4.97 16.11
C PHE A 322 11.34 -5.38 16.72
N ASP A 323 12.41 -5.35 15.93
CA ASP A 323 13.77 -5.71 16.34
C ASP A 323 14.69 -4.50 16.57
N ASN A 324 14.20 -3.28 16.34
CA ASN A 324 14.95 -2.02 16.32
C ASN A 324 14.63 -1.06 17.47
N GLN A 325 13.94 -1.51 18.50
CA GLN A 325 13.49 -0.65 19.59
C GLN A 325 14.62 -0.35 20.57
N HIS A 326 14.78 0.93 20.95
CA HIS A 326 15.62 1.32 22.08
C HIS A 326 14.92 1.09 23.43
N CYS A 327 13.73 1.67 23.64
CA CYS A 327 12.89 1.37 24.80
C CYS A 327 11.89 0.25 24.49
N GLY A 328 10.94 0.52 23.59
CA GLY A 328 9.94 -0.45 23.14
C GLY A 328 8.81 -0.76 24.13
N ILE A 329 8.57 0.14 25.11
CA ILE A 329 7.51 0.01 26.12
C ILE A 329 6.64 1.28 26.19
N TYR A 330 5.33 1.09 26.41
CA TYR A 330 4.35 2.16 26.59
C TYR A 330 3.40 1.85 27.76
N ALA A 331 2.99 2.89 28.49
CA ALA A 331 2.00 2.82 29.57
C ALA A 331 0.58 3.06 29.02
N GLY A 332 -0.37 2.22 29.40
CA GLY A 332 -1.78 2.39 29.00
C GLY A 332 -2.58 3.30 29.92
N ASP A 333 -2.11 3.51 31.14
CA ASP A 333 -2.71 4.36 32.15
C ASP A 333 -1.68 4.73 33.22
N TRP A 334 -2.08 5.57 34.17
CA TRP A 334 -1.26 5.94 35.31
C TRP A 334 -0.88 4.73 36.19
N ASP A 335 -1.81 3.78 36.37
CA ASP A 335 -1.59 2.58 37.17
C ASP A 335 -0.46 1.70 36.61
N SER A 336 -0.23 1.72 35.29
CA SER A 336 0.87 1.01 34.64
C SER A 336 2.24 1.34 35.27
N TYR A 337 2.48 2.60 35.67
CA TYR A 337 3.73 3.03 36.31
C TYR A 337 3.88 2.57 37.77
N LYS A 338 2.80 2.08 38.39
CA LYS A 338 2.77 1.54 39.75
C LYS A 338 2.77 0.02 39.73
N ASP A 339 1.81 -0.55 39.01
CA ASP A 339 1.56 -1.99 38.91
C ASP A 339 2.71 -2.73 38.23
N PHE A 340 3.38 -2.07 37.28
CA PHE A 340 4.55 -2.61 36.58
C PHE A 340 5.84 -1.86 36.94
N ALA A 341 5.91 -1.23 38.12
CA ALA A 341 7.07 -0.42 38.54
C ALA A 341 8.39 -1.20 38.45
N GLU A 342 8.42 -2.50 38.76
CA GLU A 342 9.61 -3.35 38.63
C GLU A 342 10.19 -3.43 37.21
N VAL A 343 9.39 -3.11 36.18
CA VAL A 343 9.82 -2.97 34.79
C VAL A 343 10.06 -1.52 34.42
N PHE A 344 9.10 -0.63 34.70
CA PHE A 344 9.19 0.77 34.28
C PHE A 344 10.31 1.53 34.99
N ASP A 345 10.49 1.36 36.30
CA ASP A 345 11.50 2.10 37.07
C ASP A 345 12.93 1.93 36.56
N PRO A 346 13.45 0.70 36.38
CA PRO A 346 14.81 0.54 35.90
C PRO A 346 14.98 1.02 34.44
N ILE A 347 13.94 0.91 33.61
CA ILE A 347 13.94 1.49 32.25
C ILE A 347 14.02 3.02 32.30
N ILE A 348 13.21 3.65 33.16
CA ILE A 348 13.18 5.12 33.33
C ILE A 348 14.51 5.62 33.87
N GLN A 349 15.06 4.96 34.90
CA GLN A 349 16.34 5.32 35.50
C GLN A 349 17.48 5.24 34.49
N GLU A 350 17.55 4.16 33.71
CA GLU A 350 18.59 3.97 32.71
C GLU A 350 18.46 4.95 31.53
N TYR A 351 17.24 5.15 31.01
CA TYR A 351 17.00 6.05 29.88
C TYR A 351 17.29 7.52 30.24
N HIS A 352 16.82 7.97 31.41
CA HIS A 352 16.97 9.37 31.83
C HIS A 352 18.26 9.63 32.61
N GLY A 353 19.01 8.59 32.98
CA GLY A 353 20.24 8.71 33.77
C GLY A 353 20.00 9.23 35.19
N ILE A 354 18.86 8.86 35.80
CA ILE A 354 18.46 9.33 37.14
C ILE A 354 18.53 8.20 38.17
N LYS A 355 18.68 8.58 39.44
CA LYS A 355 18.65 7.65 40.58
C LYS A 355 17.21 7.28 40.93
N SER A 356 17.04 6.16 41.63
CA SER A 356 15.72 5.65 42.06
C SER A 356 14.98 6.57 43.04
N ASP A 357 15.71 7.40 43.79
CA ASP A 357 15.20 8.38 44.75
C ASP A 357 15.06 9.80 44.16
N ALA A 358 15.37 9.97 42.86
CA ALA A 358 15.24 11.25 42.18
C ALA A 358 13.78 11.70 42.16
N LYS A 359 13.57 12.99 42.47
CA LYS A 359 12.28 13.67 42.35
C LYS A 359 12.29 14.60 41.14
N HIS A 360 11.11 14.86 40.61
CA HIS A 360 10.93 15.86 39.57
C HIS A 360 10.40 17.17 40.15
N THR A 361 10.77 18.29 39.53
CA THR A 361 10.22 19.61 39.85
C THR A 361 9.92 20.32 38.54
N SER A 362 8.69 20.80 38.41
CA SER A 362 8.25 21.60 37.25
C SER A 362 8.33 23.08 37.58
N ASP A 363 8.75 23.90 36.62
CA ASP A 363 8.90 25.34 36.76
C ASP A 363 8.71 26.03 35.42
N MET A 364 7.57 26.71 35.25
CA MET A 364 7.18 27.41 34.02
C MET A 364 7.38 28.93 34.12
N ASP A 365 8.10 29.41 35.13
CA ASP A 365 8.32 30.85 35.36
C ASP A 365 9.36 31.43 34.38
N VAL A 366 8.86 32.07 33.33
CA VAL A 366 9.69 32.70 32.29
C VAL A 366 10.62 33.79 32.82
N THR A 367 10.33 34.40 33.97
CA THR A 367 11.18 35.47 34.53
C THR A 367 12.54 34.95 34.97
N LYS A 368 12.66 33.64 35.23
CA LYS A 368 13.92 32.97 35.60
C LYS A 368 14.82 32.65 34.41
N ILE A 369 14.33 32.80 33.17
CA ILE A 369 15.16 32.68 31.97
C ILE A 369 16.07 33.90 31.86
N LYS A 370 17.37 33.64 31.68
CA LYS A 370 18.41 34.66 31.51
C LYS A 370 18.80 34.74 30.04
N GLY A 371 18.64 35.92 29.46
CA GLY A 371 18.97 36.18 28.06
C GLY A 371 18.01 35.53 27.06
N ASN A 372 18.46 35.47 25.81
CA ASN A 372 17.78 34.85 24.67
C ASN A 372 18.85 34.37 23.69
N ILE A 373 18.47 33.90 22.50
CA ILE A 373 19.46 33.70 21.44
C ILE A 373 20.11 35.03 21.06
N ASN A 374 21.44 35.04 20.96
CA ASN A 374 22.22 36.24 20.68
C ASN A 374 21.86 36.83 19.31
N GLU A 375 21.82 38.16 19.24
CA GLU A 375 21.59 38.89 18.00
C GLU A 375 22.65 38.52 16.93
N GLY A 376 22.21 38.38 15.69
CA GLY A 376 23.07 37.94 14.57
C GLY A 376 23.32 36.43 14.51
N THR A 377 22.72 35.61 15.39
CA THR A 377 22.66 34.16 15.21
C THR A 377 21.68 33.81 14.08
N PRO A 378 22.05 32.98 13.08
CA PRO A 378 21.22 32.67 11.93
C PRO A 378 20.11 31.66 12.29
N VAL A 379 19.14 32.10 13.08
CA VAL A 379 17.99 31.29 13.52
C VAL A 379 16.82 31.46 12.56
N HIS A 380 16.29 30.32 12.11
CA HIS A 380 15.10 30.27 11.25
C HIS A 380 13.80 30.26 12.07
N SER A 381 13.78 29.49 13.15
CA SER A 381 12.58 29.32 13.98
C SER A 381 12.89 28.72 15.34
N VAL A 382 12.02 29.04 16.31
CA VAL A 382 11.96 28.40 17.62
C VAL A 382 10.66 27.61 17.73
N ARG A 383 10.73 26.42 18.33
CA ARG A 383 9.58 25.60 18.65
C ARG A 383 9.75 24.93 20.01
N ILE A 384 8.79 25.11 20.90
CA ILE A 384 8.76 24.43 22.20
C ILE A 384 7.45 23.65 22.31
N ARG A 385 7.56 22.34 22.56
CA ARG A 385 6.40 21.46 22.77
C ARG A 385 6.44 20.81 24.14
N VAL A 386 5.28 20.53 24.71
CA VAL A 386 5.08 19.64 25.86
C VAL A 386 3.94 18.67 25.58
N GLY A 387 3.95 17.50 26.21
CA GLY A 387 2.76 16.65 26.29
C GLY A 387 2.06 16.82 27.65
N ARG A 388 0.75 16.59 27.71
CA ARG A 388 -0.02 16.53 28.95
C ARG A 388 -1.10 15.45 28.85
N SER A 389 -1.35 14.78 29.97
CA SER A 389 -2.45 13.83 30.12
C SER A 389 -3.36 14.32 31.25
N ILE A 390 -4.66 14.18 31.08
CA ILE A 390 -5.72 14.54 32.02
C ILE A 390 -5.94 13.37 32.98
N ASP A 391 -5.97 13.68 34.28
CA ASP A 391 -6.19 12.70 35.33
C ASP A 391 -7.57 12.00 35.22
N GLY A 392 -7.61 10.70 35.53
CA GLY A 392 -8.82 9.88 35.51
C GLY A 392 -9.20 9.25 34.16
N PHE A 393 -8.42 9.46 33.10
CA PHE A 393 -8.57 8.80 31.81
C PHE A 393 -7.40 7.84 31.54
N GLY A 394 -7.61 6.81 30.71
CA GLY A 394 -6.50 6.02 30.17
C GLY A 394 -5.55 6.88 29.34
N LEU A 395 -4.26 6.56 29.34
CA LEU A 395 -3.29 7.12 28.38
C LEU A 395 -3.59 6.56 26.98
N SER A 396 -3.01 7.14 25.92
CA SER A 396 -3.37 6.79 24.53
C SER A 396 -3.37 5.28 24.22
N PRO A 397 -2.44 4.45 24.76
CA PRO A 397 -2.48 3.00 24.56
C PRO A 397 -3.64 2.29 25.27
N GLY A 398 -4.11 2.79 26.41
CA GLY A 398 -5.16 2.15 27.22
C GLY A 398 -6.53 2.82 27.13
N ILE A 399 -6.62 4.03 26.58
CA ILE A 399 -7.88 4.77 26.47
C ILE A 399 -8.91 3.99 25.65
N THR A 400 -10.16 3.95 26.15
CA THR A 400 -11.28 3.37 25.40
C THR A 400 -11.76 4.32 24.31
N LYS A 401 -12.52 3.81 23.34
CA LYS A 401 -13.13 4.64 22.28
C LYS A 401 -13.97 5.78 22.86
N ASP A 402 -14.84 5.47 23.82
CA ASP A 402 -15.73 6.45 24.46
C ASP A 402 -14.95 7.48 25.28
N GLN A 403 -13.92 7.06 26.03
CA GLN A 403 -13.05 7.98 26.74
C GLN A 403 -12.32 8.92 25.78
N ARG A 404 -11.85 8.42 24.63
CA ARG A 404 -11.14 9.24 23.64
C ARG A 404 -12.03 10.30 23.03
N ILE A 405 -13.25 9.94 22.64
CA ILE A 405 -14.27 10.89 22.15
C ILE A 405 -14.66 11.86 23.28
N GLY A 406 -14.73 11.39 24.52
CA GLY A 406 -14.95 12.22 25.70
C GLY A 406 -13.86 13.28 25.90
N VAL A 407 -12.59 12.90 25.77
CA VAL A 407 -11.44 13.83 25.81
C VAL A 407 -11.53 14.83 24.66
N GLU A 408 -11.84 14.40 23.43
CA GLU A 408 -12.03 15.34 22.31
C GLU A 408 -13.13 16.37 22.62
N LYS A 409 -14.28 15.92 23.11
CA LYS A 409 -15.41 16.79 23.45
C LYS A 409 -15.04 17.79 24.56
N LEU A 410 -14.39 17.30 25.60
CA LEU A 410 -13.85 18.13 26.69
C LEU A 410 -12.92 19.21 26.14
N MET A 411 -12.00 18.83 25.24
CA MET A 411 -11.05 19.77 24.66
C MET A 411 -11.70 20.79 23.73
N LYS A 412 -12.69 20.39 22.92
CA LYS A 412 -13.47 21.33 22.10
C LYS A 412 -14.08 22.43 22.95
N ASN A 413 -14.69 22.07 24.07
CA ASN A 413 -15.26 23.04 25.01
C ASN A 413 -14.17 23.88 25.69
N ALA A 414 -13.06 23.27 26.08
CA ALA A 414 -11.98 23.98 26.74
C ALA A 414 -11.34 25.05 25.83
N PHE A 415 -11.20 24.74 24.53
CA PHE A 415 -10.58 25.66 23.57
C PHE A 415 -11.40 26.91 23.27
N THR A 416 -12.73 26.89 23.45
CA THR A 416 -13.56 28.10 23.25
C THR A 416 -13.33 29.17 24.31
N LYS A 417 -12.70 28.81 25.44
CA LYS A 417 -12.43 29.70 26.57
C LYS A 417 -11.02 30.29 26.55
N LEU A 418 -10.20 29.96 25.56
CA LEU A 418 -8.83 30.47 25.50
C LEU A 418 -8.82 31.98 25.16
N PRO A 419 -8.18 32.83 25.99
CA PRO A 419 -8.27 34.28 25.86
C PRO A 419 -7.23 34.85 24.89
N GLY A 420 -7.52 36.04 24.36
CA GLY A 420 -6.53 36.89 23.68
C GLY A 420 -5.82 36.20 22.50
N ASP A 421 -4.50 36.29 22.48
CA ASP A 421 -3.63 35.73 21.43
C ASP A 421 -3.64 34.19 21.37
N LEU A 422 -4.22 33.53 22.36
CA LEU A 422 -4.39 32.08 22.37
C LEU A 422 -5.68 31.63 21.70
N SER A 423 -6.63 32.54 21.41
CA SER A 423 -7.92 32.23 20.79
C SER A 423 -7.75 31.72 19.34
N GLY A 424 -8.64 30.82 18.93
CA GLY A 424 -8.40 29.99 17.75
C GLY A 424 -9.51 28.99 17.48
N ASN A 425 -9.24 28.09 16.53
CA ASN A 425 -10.21 27.11 16.03
C ASN A 425 -9.75 25.68 16.28
N TYR A 426 -10.71 24.79 16.52
CA TYR A 426 -10.49 23.35 16.60
C TYR A 426 -10.97 22.65 15.32
N TYR A 427 -10.12 21.77 14.81
CA TYR A 427 -10.32 21.03 13.58
C TYR A 427 -10.31 19.53 13.88
N PRO A 428 -11.48 18.88 14.00
CA PRO A 428 -11.54 17.42 14.17
C PRO A 428 -10.99 16.74 12.92
N LEU A 429 -10.26 15.63 13.08
CA LEU A 429 -9.82 14.81 11.95
C LEU A 429 -10.98 14.06 11.31
N THR A 430 -11.97 13.67 12.12
CA THR A 430 -13.18 13.01 11.63
C THR A 430 -14.03 14.01 10.83
N GLY A 431 -14.25 13.71 9.55
CA GLY A 431 -15.04 14.58 8.66
C GLY A 431 -14.32 15.87 8.24
N MET A 432 -12.99 15.94 8.40
CA MET A 432 -12.20 17.09 7.95
C MET A 432 -12.31 17.29 6.43
N ASP A 433 -12.61 18.52 6.01
CA ASP A 433 -12.58 18.90 4.59
C ASP A 433 -11.16 18.83 4.01
N GLU A 434 -11.04 18.39 2.77
CA GLU A 434 -9.74 18.14 2.13
C GLU A 434 -8.91 19.42 1.94
N LYS A 435 -9.55 20.58 1.73
CA LYS A 435 -8.81 21.85 1.64
C LYS A 435 -8.23 22.24 2.98
N VAL A 436 -8.99 22.02 4.07
CA VAL A 436 -8.51 22.25 5.43
C VAL A 436 -7.38 21.28 5.77
N ARG A 437 -7.54 19.99 5.39
CA ARG A 437 -6.50 18.97 5.56
C ARG A 437 -5.21 19.41 4.87
N GLN A 438 -5.28 19.81 3.61
CA GLN A 438 -4.11 20.24 2.85
C GLN A 438 -3.47 21.50 3.43
N GLN A 439 -4.27 22.49 3.86
CA GLN A 439 -3.75 23.68 4.53
C GLN A 439 -2.97 23.33 5.81
N LEU A 440 -3.49 22.41 6.64
CA LEU A 440 -2.79 21.95 7.84
C LEU A 440 -1.52 21.14 7.51
N VAL A 441 -1.45 20.47 6.36
CA VAL A 441 -0.21 19.85 5.86
C VAL A 441 0.80 20.92 5.48
N ASP A 442 0.39 21.93 4.72
CA ASP A 442 1.26 23.00 4.22
C ASP A 442 1.81 23.85 5.37
N ASP A 443 1.02 24.05 6.43
CA ASP A 443 1.45 24.71 7.67
C ASP A 443 2.32 23.83 8.58
N HIS A 444 2.51 22.54 8.23
CA HIS A 444 3.16 21.51 9.06
C HIS A 444 2.48 21.26 10.42
N PHE A 445 1.15 21.40 10.46
CA PHE A 445 0.34 21.22 11.67
C PHE A 445 -0.36 19.86 11.74
N LEU A 446 -0.60 19.21 10.60
CA LEU A 446 -1.30 17.93 10.54
C LEU A 446 -0.41 16.78 11.03
N PHE A 447 -0.95 15.95 11.94
CA PHE A 447 -0.43 14.61 12.23
C PHE A 447 -1.28 13.55 11.52
N MET A 448 -0.66 12.43 11.15
CA MET A 448 -1.30 11.38 10.34
C MET A 448 -1.08 9.99 10.95
N SER A 449 -1.99 9.06 10.66
CA SER A 449 -1.79 7.63 10.92
C SER A 449 -0.70 7.06 10.03
N GLY A 450 0.03 6.06 10.52
CA GLY A 450 1.03 5.35 9.73
C GLY A 450 2.25 4.92 10.51
N ASP A 451 2.42 5.39 11.75
CA ASP A 451 3.56 5.01 12.56
C ASP A 451 3.36 3.59 13.10
N ALA A 452 4.28 2.69 12.75
CA ALA A 452 4.19 1.29 13.11
C ALA A 452 4.22 1.06 14.63
N ASN A 453 4.96 1.89 15.38
CA ASN A 453 5.00 1.81 16.83
C ASN A 453 3.68 2.26 17.45
N LEU A 454 3.09 3.35 16.96
CA LEU A 454 1.80 3.84 17.47
C LEU A 454 0.67 2.84 17.19
N LYS A 455 0.70 2.16 16.03
CA LYS A 455 -0.22 1.06 15.71
C LYS A 455 -0.08 -0.11 16.67
N VAL A 456 1.14 -0.63 16.86
CA VAL A 456 1.39 -1.80 17.72
C VAL A 456 1.15 -1.49 19.20
N ALA A 457 1.50 -0.29 19.67
CA ALA A 457 1.17 0.18 21.01
C ALA A 457 -0.36 0.38 21.21
N GLY A 458 -1.14 0.38 20.14
CA GLY A 458 -2.59 0.52 20.16
C GLY A 458 -3.08 1.96 20.29
N MET A 459 -2.23 2.95 20.02
CA MET A 459 -2.60 4.37 20.04
C MET A 459 -3.42 4.78 18.81
N GLU A 460 -3.26 4.06 17.69
CA GLU A 460 -4.03 4.30 16.45
C GLU A 460 -5.37 3.54 16.39
N ARG A 461 -5.82 2.89 17.47
CA ARG A 461 -7.15 2.25 17.49
C ARG A 461 -8.25 3.28 17.23
N ASP A 462 -9.30 2.88 16.51
CA ASP A 462 -10.45 3.74 16.19
C ASP A 462 -10.09 5.02 15.40
N TRP A 463 -8.98 5.02 14.64
CA TRP A 463 -8.58 6.18 13.84
C TRP A 463 -9.61 6.51 12.74
N PRO A 464 -9.98 7.79 12.49
CA PRO A 464 -9.49 9.03 13.11
C PRO A 464 -10.38 9.57 14.26
N GLU A 465 -11.27 8.75 14.84
CA GLU A 465 -12.28 9.20 15.81
C GLU A 465 -11.66 9.70 17.11
N GLY A 466 -12.15 10.82 17.67
CA GLY A 466 -11.61 11.37 18.92
C GLY A 466 -10.34 12.22 18.73
N ARG A 467 -9.88 12.48 17.50
CA ARG A 467 -8.62 13.19 17.22
C ARG A 467 -8.88 14.52 16.52
N GLY A 468 -7.99 15.47 16.75
CA GLY A 468 -8.02 16.75 16.06
C GLY A 468 -6.94 17.72 16.51
N ILE A 469 -7.01 18.91 15.93
CA ILE A 469 -5.97 19.92 16.00
C ILE A 469 -6.60 21.25 16.39
N TYR A 470 -6.03 21.93 17.38
CA TYR A 470 -6.34 23.32 17.68
C TYR A 470 -5.19 24.22 17.26
N HIS A 471 -5.45 25.37 16.65
CA HIS A 471 -4.43 26.42 16.59
C HIS A 471 -5.04 27.82 16.76
N ASN A 472 -4.26 28.73 17.33
CA ASN A 472 -4.62 30.15 17.44
C ASN A 472 -4.65 30.83 16.06
N ALA A 473 -5.26 32.02 15.98
CA ALA A 473 -5.37 32.78 14.73
C ALA A 473 -4.00 33.06 14.08
N GLU A 474 -3.00 33.40 14.89
CA GLU A 474 -1.64 33.73 14.43
C GLU A 474 -0.78 32.49 14.10
N LYS A 475 -1.32 31.27 14.25
CA LYS A 475 -0.59 30.01 13.98
C LYS A 475 0.73 29.88 14.78
N THR A 476 0.78 30.46 15.97
CA THR A 476 1.94 30.47 16.89
C THR A 476 1.74 29.64 18.15
N PHE A 477 0.52 29.12 18.36
CA PHE A 477 0.14 28.19 19.44
C PHE A 477 -0.78 27.10 18.88
N LEU A 478 -0.46 25.84 19.15
CA LEU A 478 -1.05 24.65 18.54
C LEU A 478 -1.23 23.55 19.59
N VAL A 479 -2.34 22.81 19.54
CA VAL A 479 -2.57 21.64 20.39
C VAL A 479 -3.02 20.46 19.53
N TRP A 480 -2.31 19.34 19.59
CA TRP A 480 -2.79 18.07 19.07
C TRP A 480 -3.53 17.31 20.16
N VAL A 481 -4.67 16.73 19.81
CA VAL A 481 -5.52 15.97 20.72
C VAL A 481 -5.56 14.50 20.30
N ASN A 482 -5.23 13.61 21.25
CA ASN A 482 -5.28 12.14 21.14
C ASN A 482 -4.39 11.52 20.04
N GLU A 483 -3.15 12.01 19.89
CA GLU A 483 -2.13 11.45 19.00
C GLU A 483 -1.28 10.38 19.74
N GLU A 484 -0.11 10.72 20.25
CA GLU A 484 0.74 9.83 21.07
C GLU A 484 0.42 9.96 22.57
N ASP A 485 0.14 11.18 23.01
CA ASP A 485 -0.41 11.52 24.32
C ASP A 485 -1.81 12.13 24.12
N GLN A 486 -2.57 12.30 25.21
CA GLN A 486 -3.88 12.94 25.13
C GLN A 486 -3.77 14.38 24.60
N LEU A 487 -2.76 15.13 25.03
CA LEU A 487 -2.47 16.48 24.52
C LEU A 487 -0.99 16.64 24.18
N ARG A 488 -0.72 17.27 23.05
CA ARG A 488 0.60 17.82 22.72
C ARG A 488 0.46 19.31 22.43
N ILE A 489 0.94 20.13 23.36
CA ILE A 489 0.80 21.59 23.36
C ILE A 489 2.10 22.20 22.85
N ILE A 490 2.00 23.07 21.85
CA ILE A 490 3.12 23.57 21.07
C ILE A 490 3.02 25.09 20.98
N SER A 491 4.14 25.77 21.18
CA SER A 491 4.32 27.18 20.86
C SER A 491 5.50 27.31 19.90
N MET A 492 5.35 28.09 18.84
CA MET A 492 6.39 28.28 17.83
C MET A 492 6.28 29.62 17.13
N GLN A 493 7.40 30.12 16.60
CA GLN A 493 7.45 31.27 15.70
C GLN A 493 8.78 31.31 14.93
N LYS A 494 8.89 32.19 13.93
CA LYS A 494 10.14 32.49 13.21
C LYS A 494 11.09 33.34 14.07
N GLY A 495 12.38 33.29 13.73
CA GLY A 495 13.42 34.03 14.47
C GLY A 495 13.82 33.36 15.79
N GLY A 496 14.66 34.05 16.57
CA GLY A 496 15.33 33.50 17.75
C GLY A 496 14.74 33.85 19.11
N ASP A 497 13.50 34.37 19.17
CA ASP A 497 12.88 34.76 20.44
C ASP A 497 12.33 33.55 21.23
N VAL A 498 13.23 32.85 21.92
CA VAL A 498 12.88 31.68 22.73
C VAL A 498 12.04 32.08 23.94
N ARG A 499 12.34 33.23 24.54
CA ARG A 499 11.65 33.70 25.75
C ARG A 499 10.17 33.99 25.46
N GLY A 500 9.85 34.70 24.37
CA GLY A 500 8.47 34.96 23.97
C GLY A 500 7.70 33.69 23.60
N VAL A 501 8.35 32.73 22.94
CA VAL A 501 7.75 31.41 22.65
C VAL A 501 7.44 30.64 23.94
N PHE A 502 8.36 30.64 24.91
CA PHE A 502 8.18 29.95 26.19
C PHE A 502 7.13 30.64 27.06
N GLU A 503 7.08 31.97 27.08
CA GLU A 503 6.06 32.74 27.78
C GLU A 503 4.65 32.42 27.25
N ARG A 504 4.47 32.43 25.92
CA ARG A 504 3.21 32.05 25.29
C ARG A 504 2.84 30.60 25.61
N LEU A 505 3.81 29.69 25.61
CA LEU A 505 3.58 28.29 26.00
C LEU A 505 3.14 28.17 27.46
N ALA A 506 3.78 28.88 28.39
CA ALA A 506 3.44 28.87 29.81
C ALA A 506 2.02 29.38 30.06
N ARG A 507 1.66 30.53 29.46
CA ARG A 507 0.29 31.05 29.50
C ARG A 507 -0.71 30.07 28.87
N GLY A 508 -0.35 29.49 27.73
CA GLY A 508 -1.17 28.51 27.01
C GLY A 508 -1.46 27.24 27.82
N ILE A 509 -0.43 26.62 28.41
CA ILE A 509 -0.59 25.43 29.26
C ILE A 509 -1.46 25.76 30.47
N LYS A 510 -1.25 26.92 31.11
CA LYS A 510 -2.08 27.36 32.24
C LYS A 510 -3.54 27.53 31.83
N ALA A 511 -3.80 28.22 30.72
CA ALA A 511 -5.16 28.45 30.22
C ALA A 511 -5.87 27.15 29.84
N VAL A 512 -5.17 26.22 29.18
CA VAL A 512 -5.71 24.90 28.85
C VAL A 512 -6.00 24.11 30.12
N GLY A 513 -5.07 24.08 31.09
CA GLY A 513 -5.24 23.38 32.36
C GLY A 513 -6.39 23.93 33.21
N ASP A 514 -6.47 25.26 33.36
CA ASP A 514 -7.57 25.93 34.07
C ASP A 514 -8.92 25.61 33.41
N SER A 515 -8.96 25.60 32.07
CA SER A 515 -10.18 25.28 31.34
C SER A 515 -10.58 23.81 31.44
N VAL A 516 -9.62 22.87 31.42
CA VAL A 516 -9.89 21.45 31.68
C VAL A 516 -10.44 21.25 33.09
N LYS A 517 -9.83 21.90 34.09
CA LYS A 517 -10.30 21.86 35.48
C LYS A 517 -11.71 22.42 35.64
N ALA A 518 -12.02 23.52 34.97
CA ALA A 518 -13.34 24.11 34.99
C ALA A 518 -14.41 23.23 34.32
N GLU A 519 -14.07 22.50 33.25
CA GLU A 519 -15.01 21.67 32.50
C GLU A 519 -15.21 20.26 33.09
N SER A 520 -14.17 19.65 33.67
CA SER A 520 -14.23 18.25 34.14
C SER A 520 -13.95 18.07 35.63
N GLY A 521 -13.48 19.09 36.33
CA GLY A 521 -12.98 18.97 37.70
C GLY A 521 -11.64 18.22 37.81
N LYS A 522 -10.99 17.91 36.68
CA LYS A 522 -9.71 17.17 36.63
C LYS A 522 -8.54 18.09 36.32
N GLU A 523 -7.35 17.71 36.78
CA GLU A 523 -6.09 18.38 36.47
C GLU A 523 -5.24 17.52 35.53
N PHE A 524 -4.10 18.05 35.09
CA PHE A 524 -3.11 17.22 34.41
C PHE A 524 -2.47 16.23 35.39
N ALA A 525 -2.30 14.99 34.96
CA ALA A 525 -1.66 13.94 35.72
C ALA A 525 -0.19 14.29 36.00
N LEU A 526 0.12 14.52 37.27
CA LEU A 526 1.43 14.95 37.77
C LEU A 526 1.79 14.11 39.00
N ASP A 527 3.00 13.56 38.99
CA ASP A 527 3.57 12.80 40.10
C ASP A 527 4.91 13.37 40.55
N SER A 528 5.20 13.27 41.84
CA SER A 528 6.44 13.83 42.42
C SER A 528 7.73 13.12 41.95
N LYS A 529 7.65 11.84 41.56
CA LYS A 529 8.76 11.04 41.05
C LYS A 529 8.84 11.14 39.53
N TYR A 530 7.72 10.97 38.82
CA TYR A 530 7.73 10.90 37.35
C TYR A 530 7.42 12.21 36.63
N GLY A 531 7.07 13.28 37.34
CA GLY A 531 6.60 14.53 36.74
C GLY A 531 5.26 14.35 36.02
N TYR A 532 5.06 15.07 34.92
CA TYR A 532 3.86 14.88 34.10
C TYR A 532 3.85 13.48 33.48
N ILE A 533 2.67 12.86 33.45
CA ILE A 533 2.50 11.48 33.03
C ILE A 533 2.22 11.38 31.52
N HIS A 534 2.96 10.49 30.86
CA HIS A 534 2.94 10.28 29.42
C HIS A 534 2.79 8.80 29.07
N SER A 535 2.28 8.51 27.87
CA SER A 535 2.19 7.15 27.33
C SER A 535 3.58 6.52 27.15
N CYS A 536 4.55 7.30 26.65
CA CYS A 536 5.93 6.85 26.47
C CYS A 536 6.81 7.29 27.66
N PRO A 537 7.54 6.38 28.33
CA PRO A 537 8.37 6.73 29.48
C PRO A 537 9.50 7.71 29.12
N THR A 538 9.89 7.81 27.85
CA THR A 538 10.91 8.75 27.39
C THR A 538 10.45 10.20 27.47
N ASN A 539 9.14 10.46 27.58
CA ASN A 539 8.56 11.79 27.66
C ASN A 539 8.24 12.22 29.11
N LEU A 540 8.42 11.36 30.12
CA LEU A 540 8.20 11.71 31.53
C LEU A 540 8.99 12.95 31.99
N GLY A 541 8.53 13.55 33.09
CA GLY A 541 9.07 14.77 33.64
C GLY A 541 8.34 15.99 33.10
N THR A 542 9.05 16.83 32.37
CA THR A 542 8.46 18.04 31.78
C THR A 542 7.57 17.76 30.57
N GLY A 543 7.75 16.60 29.90
CA GLY A 543 7.21 16.37 28.57
C GLY A 543 7.83 17.26 27.49
N MET A 544 8.85 18.05 27.84
CA MET A 544 9.29 19.18 27.02
C MET A 544 10.31 18.78 25.96
N ARG A 545 10.12 19.34 24.76
CA ARG A 545 11.18 19.53 23.78
C ARG A 545 11.18 20.98 23.31
N ALA A 546 12.16 21.75 23.77
CA ALA A 546 12.53 23.05 23.24
C ALA A 546 13.55 22.87 22.12
N SER A 547 13.31 23.50 20.97
CA SER A 547 14.12 23.34 19.76
C SER A 547 14.31 24.66 19.01
N VAL A 548 15.48 24.82 18.41
CA VAL A 548 15.84 25.95 17.54
C VAL A 548 16.43 25.43 16.24
N HIS A 549 15.91 25.92 15.12
CA HIS A 549 16.51 25.72 13.80
C HIS A 549 17.56 26.81 13.55
N VAL A 550 18.82 26.43 13.49
CA VAL A 550 19.97 27.37 13.38
C VAL A 550 20.98 26.87 12.34
N ASP A 551 21.56 27.80 11.58
CA ASP A 551 22.64 27.48 10.64
C ASP A 551 24.00 27.45 11.35
N LEU A 552 24.72 26.34 11.20
CA LEU A 552 26.04 26.11 11.80
C LEU A 552 27.03 25.62 10.72
N PRO A 553 27.45 26.48 9.76
CA PRO A 553 28.36 26.11 8.69
C PRO A 553 29.76 25.68 9.17
N GLY A 554 30.28 26.26 10.25
CA GLY A 554 31.55 25.85 10.86
C GLY A 554 31.50 24.43 11.42
N TRP A 555 30.42 24.06 12.12
CA TRP A 555 30.17 22.69 12.57
C TRP A 555 29.88 21.74 11.42
N THR A 556 29.25 22.22 10.36
CA THR A 556 29.07 21.45 9.12
C THR A 556 30.44 21.08 8.52
N ARG A 557 31.39 22.02 8.50
CA ARG A 557 32.79 21.76 8.09
C ARG A 557 33.52 20.78 9.03
N ALA A 558 33.25 20.86 10.34
CA ALA A 558 33.85 19.96 11.33
C ALA A 558 33.25 18.53 11.32
N GLY A 559 32.04 18.37 10.79
CA GLY A 559 31.34 17.10 10.63
C GLY A 559 30.34 16.79 11.74
N LEU A 560 29.25 16.10 11.38
CA LEU A 560 28.14 15.77 12.29
C LEU A 560 28.58 15.00 13.56
N PRO A 561 29.51 14.03 13.52
CA PRO A 561 29.97 13.35 14.74
C PRO A 561 30.63 14.31 15.76
N ALA A 562 31.35 15.33 15.28
CA ALA A 562 31.96 16.34 16.15
C ALA A 562 30.88 17.23 16.80
N LEU A 563 29.89 17.66 16.01
CA LEU A 563 28.74 18.40 16.52
C LEU A 563 27.94 17.58 17.54
N GLN A 564 27.65 16.30 17.25
CA GLN A 564 26.93 15.42 18.17
C GLN A 564 27.66 15.26 19.50
N LYS A 565 28.98 15.06 19.47
CA LYS A 565 29.80 14.99 20.68
C LYS A 565 29.74 16.30 21.47
N ARG A 566 29.85 17.45 20.79
CA ARG A 566 29.80 18.75 21.47
C ARG A 566 28.42 19.04 22.06
N CYS A 567 27.36 18.73 21.33
CA CYS A 567 25.99 18.84 21.83
C CYS A 567 25.77 17.98 23.08
N GLU A 568 26.31 16.76 23.11
CA GLU A 568 26.24 15.87 24.28
C GLU A 568 26.87 16.52 25.53
N GLU A 569 28.06 17.11 25.39
CA GLU A 569 28.73 17.87 26.47
C GLU A 569 27.89 19.06 26.95
N LEU A 570 27.20 19.73 26.03
CA LEU A 570 26.30 20.84 26.28
C LEU A 570 24.88 20.39 26.70
N LYS A 571 24.62 19.09 26.82
CA LYS A 571 23.32 18.50 27.19
C LYS A 571 22.16 18.88 26.24
N VAL A 572 22.51 19.21 25.01
CA VAL A 572 21.59 19.39 23.87
C VAL A 572 21.82 18.27 22.86
N GLN A 573 21.00 18.21 21.81
CA GLN A 573 21.15 17.22 20.75
C GLN A 573 20.86 17.87 19.38
N PRO A 574 21.63 17.53 18.33
CA PRO A 574 21.36 17.98 16.98
C PRO A 574 20.50 16.95 16.23
N ARG A 575 19.51 17.42 15.47
CA ARG A 575 18.71 16.64 14.52
C ARG A 575 18.65 17.33 13.16
N GLY A 576 18.29 16.58 12.11
CA GLY A 576 17.93 17.18 10.83
C GLY A 576 16.59 17.93 10.92
N THR A 577 16.30 18.78 9.94
CA THR A 577 15.14 19.69 9.97
C THR A 577 13.79 19.03 9.68
N ARG A 578 13.74 17.70 9.44
CA ARG A 578 12.54 16.95 9.04
C ARG A 578 12.11 15.85 10.03
N GLY A 579 12.21 16.10 11.34
CA GLY A 579 11.68 15.21 12.39
C GLY A 579 12.69 14.18 12.92
N GLU A 580 12.21 13.17 13.68
CA GLU A 580 13.08 12.27 14.47
C GLU A 580 14.04 11.41 13.63
N SER A 581 13.70 11.16 12.37
CA SER A 581 14.50 10.38 11.40
C SER A 581 14.89 11.18 10.15
N GLY A 582 14.67 12.49 10.12
CA GLY A 582 14.90 13.33 8.95
C GLY A 582 16.38 13.68 8.73
N GLY A 583 16.86 13.56 7.49
CA GLY A 583 18.21 13.99 7.11
C GLY A 583 18.43 15.49 7.25
N GLN A 584 19.69 15.90 7.38
CA GLN A 584 20.11 17.30 7.41
C GLN A 584 20.13 17.89 5.99
N THR A 585 19.69 19.14 5.84
CA THR A 585 19.77 19.88 4.56
C THR A 585 20.70 21.08 4.76
N GLY A 586 21.73 21.21 3.92
CA GLY A 586 22.63 22.36 3.94
C GLY A 586 23.52 22.42 5.18
N ASN A 587 23.34 23.45 6.00
CA ASN A 587 24.06 23.71 7.25
C ASN A 587 23.10 23.97 8.43
N THR A 588 21.79 23.73 8.26
CA THR A 588 20.76 23.97 9.27
C THR A 588 20.57 22.75 10.16
N TYR A 589 20.54 22.96 11.47
CA TYR A 589 20.31 21.92 12.48
C TYR A 589 19.15 22.28 13.41
N ASP A 590 18.38 21.27 13.81
CA ASP A 590 17.43 21.35 14.92
C ASP A 590 18.18 21.01 16.23
N ILE A 591 18.53 22.05 16.99
CA ILE A 591 19.18 21.91 18.29
C ILE A 591 18.12 21.91 19.39
N SER A 592 18.09 20.85 20.19
CA SER A 592 17.06 20.68 21.23
C SER A 592 17.62 20.17 22.55
N ASN A 593 16.92 20.41 23.67
CA ASN A 593 17.31 19.83 24.96
C ASN A 593 17.28 18.29 24.92
N LYS A 594 18.27 17.64 25.53
CA LYS A 594 18.33 16.17 25.62
C LYS A 594 17.46 15.63 26.74
N HIS A 595 17.55 16.25 27.92
CA HIS A 595 16.89 15.79 29.15
C HIS A 595 15.42 16.20 29.23
N ARG A 596 14.64 15.48 30.04
CA ARG A 596 13.23 15.80 30.35
C ARG A 596 12.90 15.58 31.81
N LEU A 597 13.19 14.40 32.34
CA LEU A 597 12.96 14.05 33.74
C LEU A 597 14.17 14.47 34.61
N GLY A 598 13.90 14.88 35.86
CA GLY A 598 14.91 15.42 36.78
C GLY A 598 15.34 16.88 36.55
N TYR A 599 14.76 17.58 35.58
CA TYR A 599 15.03 19.00 35.27
C TYR A 599 13.73 19.76 35.11
N SER A 600 13.69 21.04 35.50
CA SER A 600 12.52 21.88 35.26
C SER A 600 12.47 22.44 33.84
N GLU A 601 11.30 22.90 33.40
CA GLU A 601 11.10 23.50 32.08
C GLU A 601 12.00 24.73 31.88
N VAL A 602 12.10 25.61 32.89
CA VAL A 602 13.05 26.73 32.90
C VAL A 602 14.49 26.27 32.69
N GLN A 603 14.94 25.23 33.38
CA GLN A 603 16.31 24.71 33.23
C GLN A 603 16.56 24.17 31.82
N LEU A 604 15.59 23.47 31.22
CA LEU A 604 15.72 22.91 29.88
C LEU A 604 15.74 23.99 28.80
N VAL A 605 14.90 25.03 28.93
CA VAL A 605 14.90 26.18 28.02
C VAL A 605 16.21 26.97 28.15
N GLN A 606 16.68 27.22 29.38
CA GLN A 606 17.97 27.89 29.59
C GLN A 606 19.13 27.09 28.98
N CYS A 607 19.19 25.78 29.23
CA CYS A 607 20.18 24.88 28.66
C CYS A 607 20.20 24.94 27.13
N MET A 608 19.03 24.98 26.50
CA MET A 608 18.92 25.10 25.05
C MET A 608 19.43 26.46 24.54
N ILE A 609 19.05 27.58 25.19
CA ILE A 609 19.54 28.93 24.85
C ILE A 609 21.07 28.98 24.94
N ASP A 610 21.63 28.56 26.08
CA ASP A 610 23.07 28.60 26.34
C ASP A 610 23.82 27.69 25.35
N GLY A 611 23.27 26.51 25.07
CA GLY A 611 23.82 25.56 24.10
C GLY A 611 23.88 26.13 22.69
N VAL A 612 22.79 26.72 22.18
CA VAL A 612 22.76 27.33 20.84
C VAL A 612 23.72 28.51 20.75
N ASN A 613 23.74 29.39 21.74
CA ASN A 613 24.65 30.53 21.78
C ASN A 613 26.12 30.10 21.80
N THR A 614 26.45 29.07 22.58
CA THR A 614 27.80 28.48 22.64
C THR A 614 28.19 27.86 21.31
N LEU A 615 27.31 27.03 20.73
CA LEU A 615 27.55 26.38 19.44
C LEU A 615 27.78 27.40 18.33
N TYR A 616 27.02 28.50 18.30
CA TYR A 616 27.21 29.54 17.28
C TYR A 616 28.50 30.35 17.47
N ALA A 617 28.89 30.65 18.72
CA ALA A 617 30.18 31.28 18.99
C ALA A 617 31.35 30.39 18.52
N GLU A 618 31.27 29.07 18.80
CA GLU A 618 32.23 28.07 18.34
C GLU A 618 32.20 27.91 16.80
N ASP A 619 31.02 27.98 16.19
CA ASP A 619 30.83 27.90 14.74
C ASP A 619 31.60 29.00 14.01
N LYS A 620 31.50 30.25 14.49
CA LYS A 620 32.27 31.39 13.95
C LYS A 620 33.78 31.16 14.06
N ALA A 621 34.26 30.58 15.16
CA ALA A 621 35.68 30.26 15.31
C ALA A 621 36.13 29.10 14.41
N LEU A 622 35.26 28.12 14.15
CA LEU A 622 35.52 27.06 13.17
C LEU A 622 35.56 27.60 11.74
N MET A 623 34.83 28.68 11.47
CA MET A 623 34.83 29.35 10.18
C MET A 623 36.13 30.11 9.89
N THR A 624 36.79 30.68 10.92
CA THR A 624 38.06 31.43 10.78
C THR A 624 39.31 30.56 10.78
N LYS A 625 39.22 29.33 11.28
CA LYS A 625 40.28 28.34 11.07
C LYS A 625 40.39 28.03 9.57
N PRO A 626 41.61 27.87 9.01
CA PRO A 626 41.76 27.29 7.68
C PRO A 626 40.90 26.03 7.62
N ALA A 627 40.15 25.84 6.54
CA ALA A 627 39.50 24.56 6.29
C ALA A 627 40.54 23.49 6.62
N PRO A 628 40.23 22.51 7.50
CA PRO A 628 41.20 21.47 7.80
C PRO A 628 41.71 20.98 6.45
N ALA A 629 43.02 21.12 6.21
CA ALA A 629 43.64 20.63 4.99
C ALA A 629 43.12 19.22 4.83
N ALA A 630 42.35 18.97 3.75
CA ALA A 630 41.45 17.82 3.61
C ALA A 630 42.06 16.64 4.35
N SER A 631 41.59 16.41 5.58
CA SER A 631 42.17 15.34 6.40
C SER A 631 41.97 14.10 5.55
N ALA A 632 43.07 13.40 5.24
CA ALA A 632 43.06 12.32 4.27
C ALA A 632 41.81 11.48 4.52
N VAL A 633 40.85 11.55 3.59
CA VAL A 633 39.54 10.93 3.80
C VAL A 633 39.84 9.47 4.06
N PRO A 634 39.48 8.89 5.23
CA PRO A 634 39.88 7.54 5.56
C PRO A 634 39.38 6.60 4.47
N PHE A 635 40.21 5.62 4.11
CA PHE A 635 39.82 4.66 3.10
C PHE A 635 38.55 3.92 3.57
N PRO A 636 37.50 3.85 2.75
CA PRO A 636 36.20 3.37 3.17
C PRO A 636 36.24 1.86 3.42
N ASN A 637 35.55 1.39 4.46
CA ASN A 637 35.33 -0.04 4.62
C ASN A 637 34.23 -0.50 3.64
N ILE A 638 34.64 -0.89 2.43
CA ILE A 638 33.74 -1.44 1.42
C ILE A 638 33.22 -2.79 1.91
N LYS A 639 31.92 -2.92 2.22
CA LYS A 639 31.34 -4.17 2.71
C LYS A 639 31.11 -5.19 1.60
N SER A 640 30.73 -4.76 0.40
CA SER A 640 30.54 -5.64 -0.76
C SER A 640 31.88 -6.08 -1.35
N LYS A 641 32.57 -7.02 -0.69
CA LYS A 641 33.93 -7.46 -1.06
C LYS A 641 34.04 -8.07 -2.46
N HIS A 642 32.93 -8.55 -3.04
CA HIS A 642 32.88 -9.12 -4.40
C HIS A 642 32.49 -8.10 -5.48
N SER A 643 32.21 -6.84 -5.11
CA SER A 643 31.75 -5.82 -6.05
C SER A 643 32.86 -5.29 -6.96
N LEU A 644 32.48 -4.74 -8.12
CA LEU A 644 33.39 -3.97 -8.97
C LEU A 644 33.96 -2.74 -8.25
N VAL A 645 33.22 -2.14 -7.31
CA VAL A 645 33.75 -1.10 -6.42
C VAL A 645 34.89 -1.63 -5.55
N ALA A 646 34.74 -2.78 -4.90
CA ALA A 646 35.81 -3.36 -4.09
C ALA A 646 37.07 -3.66 -4.91
N LYS A 647 36.90 -4.07 -6.18
CA LYS A 647 37.99 -4.33 -7.11
C LYS A 647 38.70 -3.05 -7.57
N HIS A 648 37.94 -2.00 -7.91
CA HIS A 648 38.48 -0.83 -8.62
C HIS A 648 38.69 0.41 -7.76
N VAL A 649 38.16 0.45 -6.54
CA VAL A 649 38.41 1.51 -5.55
C VAL A 649 39.53 1.07 -4.62
N THR A 650 40.76 1.16 -5.12
CA THR A 650 41.98 0.86 -4.36
C THR A 650 42.41 2.03 -3.50
N LYS A 651 43.20 1.79 -2.44
CA LYS A 651 43.77 2.84 -1.58
C LYS A 651 44.45 3.96 -2.38
N ASP A 652 45.28 3.61 -3.35
CA ASP A 652 46.01 4.58 -4.18
C ASP A 652 45.10 5.50 -5.01
N LYS A 653 43.99 4.97 -5.53
CA LYS A 653 42.99 5.77 -6.26
C LYS A 653 42.17 6.63 -5.30
N TRP A 654 41.85 6.10 -4.13
CA TRP A 654 41.15 6.83 -3.09
C TRP A 654 41.98 8.01 -2.55
N ASP A 655 43.28 7.84 -2.37
CA ASP A 655 44.14 8.93 -1.89
C ASP A 655 44.26 10.07 -2.90
N LYS A 656 44.05 9.77 -4.20
CA LYS A 656 44.00 10.78 -5.27
C LYS A 656 42.62 11.44 -5.42
N LEU A 657 41.53 10.69 -5.21
CA LEU A 657 40.18 11.09 -5.62
C LEU A 657 39.18 11.27 -4.47
N GLY A 658 39.47 10.75 -3.28
CA GLY A 658 38.53 10.65 -2.16
C GLY A 658 38.10 12.01 -1.58
N SER A 659 38.92 13.04 -1.75
CA SER A 659 38.62 14.43 -1.39
C SER A 659 38.13 15.29 -2.55
N HIS A 660 38.10 14.76 -3.79
CA HIS A 660 37.69 15.51 -4.96
C HIS A 660 36.16 15.69 -5.00
N VAL A 661 35.73 16.89 -5.39
CA VAL A 661 34.32 17.27 -5.54
C VAL A 661 34.05 17.65 -6.98
N THR A 662 32.98 17.12 -7.56
CA THR A 662 32.60 17.43 -8.93
C THR A 662 32.07 18.85 -9.07
N LYS A 663 32.28 19.47 -10.24
CA LYS A 663 31.90 20.87 -10.47
C LYS A 663 30.39 21.09 -10.54
N THR A 664 29.66 20.18 -11.19
CA THR A 664 28.21 20.34 -11.46
C THR A 664 27.35 20.26 -10.19
N SER A 665 27.58 19.27 -9.31
CA SER A 665 26.75 19.09 -8.11
C SER A 665 27.51 19.00 -6.79
N GLY A 666 28.84 19.11 -6.77
CA GLY A 666 29.63 18.88 -5.56
C GLY A 666 29.55 17.43 -5.08
N PHE A 667 29.46 16.49 -6.02
CA PHE A 667 29.41 15.06 -5.75
C PHE A 667 30.80 14.52 -5.44
N THR A 668 30.90 13.47 -4.62
CA THR A 668 32.18 12.89 -4.20
C THR A 668 32.24 11.41 -4.50
N LEU A 669 33.46 10.86 -4.61
CA LEU A 669 33.65 9.42 -4.77
C LEU A 669 33.01 8.64 -3.61
N SER A 670 33.05 9.16 -2.38
CA SER A 670 32.37 8.57 -1.20
C SER A 670 30.86 8.42 -1.41
N LYS A 671 30.20 9.44 -1.96
CA LYS A 671 28.76 9.37 -2.28
C LYS A 671 28.51 8.39 -3.41
N ALA A 672 29.38 8.36 -4.42
CA ALA A 672 29.24 7.45 -5.54
C ALA A 672 29.25 5.98 -5.10
N ILE A 673 30.11 5.60 -4.15
CA ILE A 673 30.27 4.20 -3.70
C ILE A 673 29.42 3.83 -2.48
N ALA A 674 28.52 4.71 -2.02
CA ALA A 674 27.83 4.57 -0.75
C ALA A 674 27.10 3.23 -0.59
N CYS A 675 26.52 2.71 -1.68
CA CYS A 675 25.83 1.41 -1.67
C CYS A 675 26.79 0.24 -1.38
N ALA A 676 27.97 0.20 -2.01
CA ALA A 676 28.97 -0.85 -1.75
C ALA A 676 29.61 -0.77 -0.35
N VAL A 677 29.59 0.41 0.27
CA VAL A 677 30.03 0.61 1.65
C VAL A 677 28.97 0.18 2.64
N GLN A 678 27.69 0.46 2.35
CA GLN A 678 26.60 0.16 3.28
C GLN A 678 26.16 -1.30 3.24
N PHE A 679 26.10 -1.89 2.04
CA PHE A 679 25.62 -3.24 1.78
C PHE A 679 26.77 -4.15 1.37
N ASP A 680 26.62 -5.46 1.60
CA ASP A 680 27.61 -6.50 1.29
C ASP A 680 27.27 -7.33 0.04
N ASN A 681 26.14 -7.03 -0.62
CA ASN A 681 25.55 -7.80 -1.73
C ASN A 681 25.58 -7.07 -3.09
N GLN A 682 26.40 -6.04 -3.23
CA GLN A 682 26.42 -5.24 -4.46
C GLN A 682 27.28 -5.88 -5.54
N HIS A 683 26.78 -5.94 -6.77
CA HIS A 683 27.59 -6.31 -7.93
C HIS A 683 28.45 -5.14 -8.42
N CYS A 684 27.85 -4.01 -8.79
CA CYS A 684 28.59 -2.78 -9.10
C CYS A 684 28.74 -1.92 -7.85
N GLY A 685 27.63 -1.43 -7.30
CA GLY A 685 27.58 -0.64 -6.07
C GLY A 685 28.04 0.82 -6.19
N ILE A 686 28.10 1.36 -7.41
CA ILE A 686 28.50 2.74 -7.71
C ILE A 686 27.45 3.50 -8.52
N TYR A 687 27.23 4.77 -8.20
CA TYR A 687 26.32 5.68 -8.92
C TYR A 687 26.97 7.05 -9.15
N ALA A 688 26.74 7.64 -10.33
CA ALA A 688 27.19 8.99 -10.68
C ALA A 688 26.15 10.03 -10.23
N GLY A 689 26.61 11.13 -9.62
CA GLY A 689 25.73 12.22 -9.20
C GLY A 689 25.55 13.31 -10.25
N ASP A 690 26.46 13.40 -11.20
CA ASP A 690 26.42 14.32 -12.32
C ASP A 690 27.28 13.80 -13.47
N TRP A 691 27.28 14.52 -14.58
CA TRP A 691 28.10 14.18 -15.73
C TRP A 691 29.60 14.23 -15.42
N ASP A 692 30.03 15.21 -14.62
CA ASP A 692 31.44 15.38 -14.22
C ASP A 692 31.97 14.15 -13.46
N SER A 693 31.11 13.43 -12.73
CA SER A 693 31.48 12.18 -12.04
C SER A 693 32.18 11.17 -12.95
N TYR A 694 31.75 11.05 -14.22
CA TYR A 694 32.35 10.12 -15.18
C TYR A 694 33.72 10.58 -15.69
N LYS A 695 34.05 11.87 -15.55
CA LYS A 695 35.33 12.45 -15.96
C LYS A 695 36.29 12.54 -14.79
N ASP A 696 35.83 13.16 -13.71
CA ASP A 696 36.60 13.44 -12.50
C ASP A 696 37.01 12.15 -11.78
N PHE A 697 36.15 11.12 -11.82
CA PHE A 697 36.42 9.81 -11.24
C PHE A 697 36.68 8.73 -12.28
N ALA A 698 37.11 9.09 -13.50
CA ALA A 698 37.34 8.15 -14.61
C ALA A 698 38.26 6.99 -14.23
N ALA A 699 39.29 7.21 -13.39
CA ALA A 699 40.19 6.14 -12.93
C ALA A 699 39.49 5.02 -12.14
N VAL A 700 38.28 5.28 -11.62
CA VAL A 700 37.39 4.30 -10.98
C VAL A 700 36.26 3.88 -11.93
N PHE A 701 35.57 4.83 -12.56
CA PHE A 701 34.40 4.52 -13.40
C PHE A 701 34.78 3.76 -14.67
N ASP A 702 35.82 4.16 -15.40
CA ASP A 702 36.22 3.54 -16.67
C ASP A 702 36.47 2.03 -16.56
N PRO A 703 37.28 1.52 -15.60
CA PRO A 703 37.50 0.08 -15.52
C PRO A 703 36.25 -0.68 -15.04
N ILE A 704 35.38 -0.06 -14.22
CA ILE A 704 34.09 -0.65 -13.84
C ILE A 704 33.18 -0.78 -15.07
N ILE A 705 33.11 0.27 -15.90
CA ILE A 705 32.30 0.29 -17.13
C ILE A 705 32.83 -0.74 -18.13
N GLN A 706 34.14 -0.78 -18.36
CA GLN A 706 34.78 -1.75 -19.26
C GLN A 706 34.51 -3.19 -18.83
N GLU A 707 34.64 -3.49 -17.54
CA GLU A 707 34.41 -4.84 -17.02
C GLU A 707 32.94 -5.22 -17.04
N TYR A 708 32.03 -4.33 -16.64
CA TYR A 708 30.60 -4.62 -16.63
C TYR A 708 30.03 -4.84 -18.03
N HIS A 709 30.40 -3.97 -18.99
CA HIS A 709 29.89 -4.03 -20.36
C HIS A 709 30.73 -4.92 -21.29
N GLY A 710 31.88 -5.44 -20.81
CA GLY A 710 32.79 -6.26 -21.62
C GLY A 710 33.41 -5.50 -22.79
N ILE A 711 33.67 -4.20 -22.64
CA ILE A 711 34.18 -3.32 -23.70
C ILE A 711 35.63 -2.90 -23.47
N LYS A 712 36.33 -2.56 -24.56
CA LYS A 712 37.70 -2.02 -24.52
C LYS A 712 37.70 -0.53 -24.15
N SER A 713 38.83 -0.02 -23.69
CA SER A 713 39.00 1.39 -23.29
C SER A 713 38.85 2.40 -24.43
N ASP A 714 39.06 1.97 -25.68
CA ASP A 714 38.91 2.74 -26.91
C ASP A 714 37.55 2.55 -27.60
N ALA A 715 36.65 1.78 -26.99
CA ALA A 715 35.31 1.57 -27.52
C ALA A 715 34.55 2.90 -27.65
N LYS A 716 33.84 3.06 -28.77
CA LYS A 716 32.92 4.18 -29.02
C LYS A 716 31.49 3.67 -29.04
N HIS A 717 30.56 4.48 -28.55
CA HIS A 717 29.14 4.17 -28.63
C HIS A 717 28.53 4.74 -29.90
N THR A 718 27.54 4.05 -30.47
CA THR A 718 26.70 4.56 -31.55
C THR A 718 25.25 4.38 -31.18
N SER A 719 24.51 5.48 -31.10
CA SER A 719 23.06 5.48 -30.86
C SER A 719 22.32 5.44 -32.20
N ASP A 720 21.43 4.47 -32.38
CA ASP A 720 20.61 4.32 -33.59
C ASP A 720 19.17 3.98 -33.20
N MET A 721 18.24 4.87 -33.53
CA MET A 721 16.80 4.70 -33.29
C MET A 721 16.00 4.57 -34.60
N ASP A 722 16.68 4.26 -35.71
CA ASP A 722 16.05 4.06 -37.02
C ASP A 722 15.34 2.71 -37.11
N VAL A 723 14.01 2.76 -37.04
CA VAL A 723 13.11 1.61 -37.09
C VAL A 723 13.23 0.84 -38.40
N SER A 724 13.60 1.51 -39.51
CA SER A 724 13.68 0.88 -40.83
C SER A 724 14.78 -0.20 -40.89
N LYS A 725 15.76 -0.14 -39.98
CA LYS A 725 16.84 -1.11 -39.86
C LYS A 725 16.46 -2.37 -39.09
N ILE A 726 15.26 -2.42 -38.49
CA ILE A 726 14.77 -3.63 -37.81
C ILE A 726 14.19 -4.62 -38.83
N GLN A 727 14.74 -5.82 -38.84
CA GLN A 727 14.30 -6.93 -39.70
C GLN A 727 13.38 -7.88 -38.94
N GLY A 728 12.15 -8.03 -39.43
CA GLY A 728 11.18 -8.99 -38.90
C GLY A 728 10.52 -8.59 -37.58
N ASN A 729 9.77 -9.54 -37.02
CA ASN A 729 9.12 -9.47 -35.71
C ASN A 729 9.20 -10.85 -35.05
N ILE A 730 8.76 -10.98 -33.79
CA ILE A 730 8.62 -12.31 -33.19
C ILE A 730 7.57 -13.11 -33.97
N CYS A 731 7.85 -14.39 -34.25
CA CYS A 731 6.94 -15.24 -35.00
C CYS A 731 5.55 -15.32 -34.32
N PRO A 732 4.43 -15.25 -35.07
CA PRO A 732 3.08 -15.26 -34.50
C PRO A 732 2.77 -16.49 -33.65
N GLU A 733 3.43 -17.61 -33.93
CA GLU A 733 3.30 -18.89 -33.21
C GLU A 733 3.85 -18.83 -31.77
N VAL A 734 4.72 -17.85 -31.49
CA VAL A 734 5.36 -17.71 -30.17
C VAL A 734 4.33 -17.12 -29.21
N PRO A 735 4.08 -17.75 -28.04
CA PRO A 735 3.06 -17.31 -27.08
C PRO A 735 3.56 -16.09 -26.29
N VAL A 736 3.59 -14.92 -26.94
CA VAL A 736 3.99 -13.65 -26.34
C VAL A 736 2.76 -12.93 -25.78
N HIS A 737 2.79 -12.65 -24.48
CA HIS A 737 1.75 -11.90 -23.78
C HIS A 737 1.88 -10.40 -24.01
N SER A 738 3.11 -9.88 -23.96
CA SER A 738 3.39 -8.45 -24.16
C SER A 738 4.83 -8.18 -24.57
N VAL A 739 5.03 -7.06 -25.24
CA VAL A 739 6.34 -6.45 -25.48
C VAL A 739 6.44 -5.14 -24.70
N ARG A 740 7.61 -4.89 -24.11
CA ARG A 740 7.94 -3.64 -23.42
C ARG A 740 9.38 -3.25 -23.70
N ILE A 741 9.59 -2.04 -24.21
CA ILE A 741 10.91 -1.45 -24.44
C ILE A 741 10.99 -0.15 -23.64
N ARG A 742 12.00 -0.01 -22.79
CA ARG A 742 12.27 1.21 -22.02
C ARG A 742 13.64 1.77 -22.36
N VAL A 743 13.78 3.09 -22.24
CA VAL A 743 15.08 3.78 -22.15
C VAL A 743 15.11 4.74 -20.96
N GLY A 744 16.27 4.94 -20.35
CA GLY A 744 16.50 6.10 -19.46
C GLY A 744 17.03 7.31 -20.26
N ARG A 745 16.75 8.54 -19.81
CA ARG A 745 17.37 9.76 -20.33
C ARG A 745 17.62 10.76 -19.19
N SER A 746 18.74 11.46 -19.28
CA SER A 746 19.08 12.59 -18.42
C SER A 746 19.22 13.85 -19.27
N ILE A 747 18.79 14.99 -18.75
CA ILE A 747 18.84 16.30 -19.39
C ILE A 747 20.19 16.96 -19.05
N ASP A 748 20.87 17.47 -20.07
CA ASP A 748 22.18 18.11 -19.92
C ASP A 748 22.12 19.39 -19.05
N GLY A 749 23.18 19.61 -18.26
CA GLY A 749 23.32 20.77 -17.37
C GLY A 749 22.63 20.65 -16.01
N PHE A 750 22.01 19.52 -15.69
CA PHE A 750 21.47 19.21 -14.36
C PHE A 750 22.27 18.09 -13.68
N GLY A 751 22.23 18.01 -12.34
CA GLY A 751 22.71 16.83 -11.64
C GLY A 751 21.89 15.59 -12.04
N LEU A 752 22.55 14.42 -12.10
CA LEU A 752 21.87 13.12 -12.20
C LEU A 752 21.12 12.85 -10.89
N SER A 753 20.23 11.86 -10.84
CA SER A 753 19.33 11.66 -9.68
C SER A 753 20.02 11.62 -8.30
N PRO A 754 21.24 11.06 -8.14
CA PRO A 754 21.98 11.14 -6.88
C PRO A 754 22.45 12.55 -6.51
N GLY A 755 22.88 13.35 -7.48
CA GLY A 755 23.47 14.68 -7.27
C GLY A 755 22.53 15.86 -7.50
N ILE A 756 21.35 15.63 -8.07
CA ILE A 756 20.35 16.67 -8.34
C ILE A 756 19.93 17.38 -7.04
N THR A 757 19.80 18.70 -7.06
CA THR A 757 19.22 19.44 -5.93
C THR A 757 17.70 19.32 -5.92
N LYS A 758 17.06 19.64 -4.79
CA LYS A 758 15.60 19.69 -4.71
C LYS A 758 15.00 20.63 -5.76
N ASP A 759 15.54 21.84 -5.87
CA ASP A 759 15.05 22.85 -6.82
C ASP A 759 15.24 22.42 -8.27
N GLN A 760 16.39 21.80 -8.59
CA GLN A 760 16.60 21.21 -9.92
C GLN A 760 15.59 20.10 -10.21
N ARG A 761 15.28 19.23 -9.22
CA ARG A 761 14.32 18.14 -9.41
C ARG A 761 12.90 18.66 -9.66
N VAL A 762 12.44 19.62 -8.87
CA VAL A 762 11.15 20.30 -9.09
C VAL A 762 11.15 21.05 -10.42
N GLY A 763 12.28 21.67 -10.78
CA GLY A 763 12.49 22.30 -12.09
C GLY A 763 12.33 21.31 -13.25
N VAL A 764 12.93 20.13 -13.16
CA VAL A 764 12.77 19.04 -14.14
C VAL A 764 11.31 18.60 -14.22
N GLU A 765 10.61 18.41 -13.09
CA GLU A 765 9.18 18.10 -13.13
C GLU A 765 8.37 19.18 -13.86
N LYS A 766 8.61 20.46 -13.55
CA LYS A 766 7.90 21.58 -14.17
C LYS A 766 8.16 21.62 -15.68
N LEU A 767 9.43 21.47 -16.07
CA LEU A 767 9.85 21.35 -17.46
C LEU A 767 9.10 20.22 -18.16
N MET A 768 9.05 19.04 -17.53
CA MET A 768 8.39 17.86 -18.11
C MET A 768 6.88 18.03 -18.23
N LYS A 769 6.21 18.62 -17.24
CA LYS A 769 4.78 18.96 -17.33
C LYS A 769 4.49 19.81 -18.57
N SER A 770 5.30 20.83 -18.81
CA SER A 770 5.19 21.68 -20.01
C SER A 770 5.46 20.87 -21.28
N ALA A 771 6.56 20.13 -21.32
CA ALA A 771 6.98 19.33 -22.48
C ALA A 771 5.93 18.29 -22.90
N PHE A 772 5.25 17.66 -21.93
CA PHE A 772 4.25 16.62 -22.18
C PHE A 772 2.95 17.16 -22.82
N THR A 773 2.59 18.42 -22.58
CA THR A 773 1.42 19.04 -23.24
C THR A 773 1.56 19.16 -24.76
N LYS A 774 2.79 19.06 -25.28
CA LYS A 774 3.12 19.23 -26.70
C LYS A 774 3.26 17.89 -27.44
N LEU A 775 3.07 16.76 -26.77
CA LEU A 775 3.20 15.45 -27.41
C LEU A 775 2.05 15.20 -28.40
N PRO A 776 2.35 14.88 -29.68
CA PRO A 776 1.34 14.80 -30.72
C PRO A 776 0.68 13.42 -30.81
N GLY A 777 -0.53 13.38 -31.37
CA GLY A 777 -1.18 12.14 -31.83
C GLY A 777 -1.32 11.07 -30.74
N ASP A 778 -0.92 9.84 -31.06
CA ASP A 778 -0.99 8.67 -30.17
C ASP A 778 -0.08 8.78 -28.94
N LEU A 779 0.83 9.75 -28.90
CA LEU A 779 1.69 10.01 -27.75
C LEU A 779 1.04 10.95 -26.72
N SER A 780 -0.06 11.64 -27.08
CA SER A 780 -0.77 12.57 -26.20
C SER A 780 -1.41 11.87 -25.00
N GLY A 781 -1.45 12.55 -23.86
CA GLY A 781 -1.66 11.92 -22.57
C GLY A 781 -1.66 12.90 -21.40
N ASN A 782 -1.73 12.34 -20.20
CA ASN A 782 -1.84 13.11 -18.95
C ASN A 782 -0.62 12.87 -18.06
N TYR A 783 -0.23 13.93 -17.33
CA TYR A 783 0.79 13.85 -16.29
C TYR A 783 0.15 13.82 -14.91
N TYR A 784 0.61 12.90 -14.08
CA TYR A 784 0.15 12.64 -12.72
C TYR A 784 1.31 12.87 -11.74
N PRO A 785 1.36 14.01 -11.04
CA PRO A 785 2.37 14.23 -10.00
C PRO A 785 2.14 13.23 -8.85
N LEU A 786 3.22 12.72 -8.26
CA LEU A 786 3.12 11.90 -7.04
C LEU A 786 2.74 12.76 -5.83
N THR A 787 3.18 14.02 -5.78
CA THR A 787 2.75 14.97 -4.75
C THR A 787 1.27 15.30 -4.91
N GLY A 788 0.48 15.01 -3.88
CA GLY A 788 -0.96 15.32 -3.86
C GLY A 788 -1.80 14.42 -4.78
N MET A 789 -1.29 13.26 -5.18
CA MET A 789 -2.02 12.30 -6.02
C MET A 789 -3.29 11.80 -5.32
N ASP A 790 -4.43 11.86 -6.01
CA ASP A 790 -5.70 11.28 -5.54
C ASP A 790 -5.59 9.74 -5.40
N GLU A 791 -6.24 9.19 -4.37
CA GLU A 791 -6.14 7.77 -4.04
C GLU A 791 -6.75 6.84 -5.12
N LYS A 792 -7.81 7.26 -5.82
CA LYS A 792 -8.37 6.46 -6.92
C LYS A 792 -7.41 6.45 -8.11
N VAL A 793 -6.79 7.59 -8.40
CA VAL A 793 -5.75 7.68 -9.44
C VAL A 793 -4.54 6.83 -9.06
N ARG A 794 -4.11 6.90 -7.79
CA ARG A 794 -3.01 6.08 -7.27
C ARG A 794 -3.31 4.59 -7.44
N GLN A 795 -4.50 4.14 -7.04
CA GLN A 795 -4.90 2.74 -7.15
C GLN A 795 -4.99 2.30 -8.62
N GLN A 796 -5.53 3.13 -9.51
CA GLN A 796 -5.57 2.83 -10.95
C GLN A 796 -4.16 2.65 -11.53
N LEU A 797 -3.21 3.52 -11.17
CA LEU A 797 -1.81 3.39 -11.60
C LEU A 797 -1.12 2.15 -11.00
N VAL A 798 -1.54 1.68 -9.82
CA VAL A 798 -1.09 0.39 -9.26
C VAL A 798 -1.64 -0.77 -10.08
N ASP A 799 -2.94 -0.76 -10.39
CA ASP A 799 -3.61 -1.83 -11.13
C ASP A 799 -3.05 -1.96 -12.56
N ASP A 800 -2.71 -0.83 -13.18
CA ASP A 800 -2.04 -0.75 -14.48
C ASP A 800 -0.54 -1.14 -14.41
N HIS A 801 0.02 -1.32 -13.22
CA HIS A 801 1.45 -1.54 -12.97
C HIS A 801 2.35 -0.37 -13.44
N PHE A 802 1.83 0.86 -13.37
CA PHE A 802 2.51 2.09 -13.80
C PHE A 802 3.12 2.88 -12.65
N LEU A 803 2.62 2.69 -11.42
CA LEU A 803 3.12 3.39 -10.25
C LEU A 803 4.49 2.86 -9.80
N PHE A 804 5.47 3.74 -9.67
CA PHE A 804 6.72 3.49 -8.95
C PHE A 804 6.64 4.06 -7.53
N MET A 805 7.31 3.42 -6.57
CA MET A 805 7.20 3.73 -5.13
C MET A 805 8.60 3.87 -4.51
N SER A 806 8.68 4.67 -3.43
CA SER A 806 9.84 4.69 -2.54
C SER A 806 9.94 3.38 -1.78
N GLY A 807 11.16 2.93 -1.48
CA GLY A 807 11.37 1.74 -0.67
C GLY A 807 12.65 0.98 -1.00
N ASP A 808 13.27 1.27 -2.14
CA ASP A 808 14.49 0.58 -2.55
C ASP A 808 15.69 1.11 -1.73
N GLN A 809 16.33 0.20 -1.00
CA GLN A 809 17.42 0.56 -0.09
C GLN A 809 18.66 1.08 -0.85
N ASN A 810 18.91 0.61 -2.07
CA ASN A 810 20.01 1.13 -2.89
C ASN A 810 19.70 2.56 -3.35
N LEU A 811 18.47 2.83 -3.81
CA LEU A 811 18.08 4.19 -4.25
C LEU A 811 18.11 5.20 -3.08
N LYS A 812 17.71 4.78 -1.88
CA LYS A 812 17.83 5.60 -0.65
C LYS A 812 19.28 5.95 -0.34
N VAL A 813 20.16 4.96 -0.32
CA VAL A 813 21.58 5.13 0.02
C VAL A 813 22.34 5.90 -1.05
N ALA A 814 22.01 5.68 -2.32
CA ALA A 814 22.52 6.47 -3.44
C ALA A 814 21.99 7.92 -3.44
N GLY A 815 21.01 8.26 -2.59
CA GLY A 815 20.47 9.61 -2.47
C GLY A 815 19.46 9.99 -3.55
N MET A 816 18.90 9.02 -4.28
CA MET A 816 17.89 9.26 -5.33
C MET A 816 16.49 9.48 -4.75
N GLU A 817 16.19 8.89 -3.59
CA GLU A 817 14.90 9.07 -2.89
C GLU A 817 14.83 10.29 -1.97
N ARG A 818 15.84 11.19 -1.99
CA ARG A 818 15.80 12.44 -1.20
C ARG A 818 14.55 13.26 -1.56
N ASP A 819 13.93 13.93 -0.59
CA ASP A 819 12.76 14.79 -0.84
C ASP A 819 11.54 14.09 -1.46
N TRP A 820 11.38 12.79 -1.28
CA TRP A 820 10.23 12.06 -1.82
C TRP A 820 8.87 12.55 -1.24
N PRO A 821 7.79 12.67 -2.03
CA PRO A 821 7.66 12.39 -3.48
C PRO A 821 7.87 13.62 -4.38
N GLU A 822 8.43 14.71 -3.86
CA GLU A 822 8.45 16.02 -4.53
C GLU A 822 9.26 16.02 -5.83
N GLY A 823 8.74 16.61 -6.90
CA GLY A 823 9.42 16.60 -8.20
C GLY A 823 9.24 15.30 -8.98
N ARG A 824 8.40 14.34 -8.54
CA ARG A 824 8.20 13.05 -9.21
C ARG A 824 6.80 12.95 -9.80
N GLY A 825 6.69 12.24 -10.92
CA GLY A 825 5.40 11.98 -11.54
C GLY A 825 5.46 10.94 -12.64
N ILE A 826 4.27 10.64 -13.14
CA ILE A 826 4.04 9.64 -14.17
C ILE A 826 3.28 10.30 -15.30
N TYR A 827 3.74 10.13 -16.53
CA TYR A 827 3.00 10.47 -17.72
C TYR A 827 2.58 9.21 -18.45
N HIS A 828 1.35 9.10 -18.93
CA HIS A 828 1.02 8.08 -19.93
C HIS A 828 0.00 8.59 -20.96
N ASN A 829 0.06 8.01 -22.15
CA ASN A 829 -0.92 8.27 -23.21
C ASN A 829 -2.28 7.60 -22.89
N ALA A 830 -3.33 8.00 -23.61
CA ALA A 830 -4.68 7.47 -23.42
C ALA A 830 -4.76 5.94 -23.57
N GLU A 831 -4.05 5.41 -24.57
CA GLU A 831 -4.01 3.96 -24.87
C GLU A 831 -3.15 3.15 -23.91
N LYS A 832 -2.47 3.79 -22.95
CA LYS A 832 -1.57 3.14 -21.98
C LYS A 832 -0.44 2.34 -22.64
N THR A 833 -0.02 2.75 -23.84
CA THR A 833 1.03 2.12 -24.65
C THR A 833 2.33 2.93 -24.70
N PHE A 834 2.34 4.14 -24.16
CA PHE A 834 3.49 5.02 -23.97
C PHE A 834 3.44 5.65 -22.58
N LEU A 835 4.54 5.54 -21.82
CA LEU A 835 4.63 5.89 -20.41
C LEU A 835 5.99 6.55 -20.13
N VAL A 836 6.02 7.60 -19.30
CA VAL A 836 7.27 8.23 -18.83
C VAL A 836 7.24 8.37 -17.31
N TRP A 837 8.24 7.82 -16.63
CA TRP A 837 8.50 8.16 -15.23
C TRP A 837 9.46 9.33 -15.13
N VAL A 838 9.16 10.27 -14.25
CA VAL A 838 9.96 11.47 -14.02
C VAL A 838 10.59 11.42 -12.62
N ASN A 839 11.91 11.57 -12.57
CA ASN A 839 12.76 11.65 -11.37
C ASN A 839 12.69 10.42 -10.42
N GLU A 840 12.69 9.22 -11.00
CA GLU A 840 12.78 7.94 -10.28
C GLU A 840 14.25 7.55 -10.03
N GLU A 841 14.83 6.64 -10.81
CA GLU A 841 16.26 6.30 -10.77
C GLU A 841 17.09 7.21 -11.70
N ASP A 842 16.58 7.44 -12.91
CA ASP A 842 17.06 8.47 -13.83
C ASP A 842 16.04 9.63 -13.86
N GLN A 843 16.44 10.78 -14.43
CA GLN A 843 15.51 11.91 -14.58
C GLN A 843 14.29 11.53 -15.41
N LEU A 844 14.47 10.74 -16.48
CA LEU A 844 13.39 10.21 -17.30
C LEU A 844 13.57 8.72 -17.55
N ARG A 845 12.47 7.96 -17.43
CA ARG A 845 12.38 6.60 -17.95
C ARG A 845 11.22 6.53 -18.94
N ILE A 846 11.55 6.49 -20.22
CA ILE A 846 10.62 6.53 -21.35
C ILE A 846 10.33 5.09 -21.79
N ILE A 847 9.06 4.71 -21.84
CA ILE A 847 8.61 3.33 -21.97
C ILE A 847 7.57 3.27 -23.09
N SER A 848 7.71 2.29 -23.97
CA SER A 848 6.68 1.88 -24.94
C SER A 848 6.36 0.41 -24.72
N MET A 849 5.08 0.07 -24.75
CA MET A 849 4.63 -1.31 -24.54
C MET A 849 3.26 -1.59 -25.16
N GLN A 850 2.97 -2.85 -25.45
CA GLN A 850 1.64 -3.33 -25.86
C GLN A 850 1.52 -4.84 -25.66
N LYS A 851 0.30 -5.37 -25.76
CA LYS A 851 0.04 -6.83 -25.78
C LYS A 851 0.48 -7.46 -27.10
N GLY A 852 0.74 -8.76 -27.07
CA GLY A 852 1.19 -9.53 -28.24
C GLY A 852 2.69 -9.39 -28.51
N GLY A 853 3.13 -9.86 -29.68
CA GLY A 853 4.55 -10.00 -30.04
C GLY A 853 5.12 -8.90 -30.94
N ASP A 854 4.41 -7.78 -31.15
CA ASP A 854 4.84 -6.74 -32.09
C ASP A 854 5.93 -5.83 -31.53
N VAL A 855 7.18 -6.29 -31.61
CA VAL A 855 8.37 -5.56 -31.16
C VAL A 855 8.65 -4.34 -32.02
N ARG A 856 8.46 -4.47 -33.34
CA ARG A 856 8.72 -3.37 -34.29
C ARG A 856 7.82 -2.18 -34.03
N GLY A 857 6.51 -2.37 -33.86
CA GLY A 857 5.57 -1.29 -33.55
C GLY A 857 5.82 -0.65 -32.19
N VAL A 858 6.20 -1.45 -31.18
CA VAL A 858 6.61 -0.90 -29.86
C VAL A 858 7.86 -0.04 -29.97
N PHE A 859 8.87 -0.48 -30.71
CA PHE A 859 10.11 0.27 -30.93
C PHE A 859 9.86 1.54 -31.74
N GLU A 860 9.01 1.47 -32.77
CA GLU A 860 8.64 2.63 -33.58
C GLU A 860 7.99 3.74 -32.75
N ARG A 861 7.01 3.38 -31.93
CA ARG A 861 6.38 4.32 -31.00
C ARG A 861 7.38 4.86 -29.99
N LEU A 862 8.31 4.04 -29.50
CA LEU A 862 9.37 4.49 -28.60
C LEU A 862 10.31 5.50 -29.27
N ALA A 863 10.75 5.24 -30.50
CA ALA A 863 11.63 6.13 -31.25
C ALA A 863 10.98 7.49 -31.50
N ARG A 864 9.71 7.51 -31.96
CA ARG A 864 8.92 8.74 -32.10
C ARG A 864 8.74 9.45 -30.75
N GLY A 865 8.43 8.69 -29.69
CA GLY A 865 8.25 9.21 -28.34
C GLY A 865 9.50 9.87 -27.77
N ILE A 866 10.66 9.22 -27.87
CA ILE A 866 11.94 9.80 -27.41
C ILE A 866 12.26 11.07 -28.19
N LYS A 867 12.06 11.07 -29.52
CA LYS A 867 12.28 12.26 -30.34
C LYS A 867 11.36 13.41 -29.92
N ALA A 868 10.07 13.15 -29.76
CA ALA A 868 9.09 14.16 -29.36
C ALA A 868 9.39 14.72 -27.97
N VAL A 869 9.74 13.87 -27.00
CA VAL A 869 10.13 14.32 -25.66
C VAL A 869 11.42 15.16 -25.72
N GLY A 870 12.43 14.73 -26.47
CA GLY A 870 13.69 15.45 -26.62
C GLY A 870 13.52 16.81 -27.31
N ASP A 871 12.75 16.87 -28.40
CA ASP A 871 12.42 18.12 -29.10
C ASP A 871 11.68 19.09 -28.17
N SER A 872 10.72 18.58 -27.37
CA SER A 872 10.02 19.40 -26.38
C SER A 872 10.94 19.91 -25.27
N VAL A 873 11.82 19.07 -24.73
CA VAL A 873 12.81 19.49 -23.72
C VAL A 873 13.73 20.58 -24.28
N LYS A 874 14.19 20.42 -25.52
CA LYS A 874 15.02 21.42 -26.22
C LYS A 874 14.28 22.72 -26.43
N ALA A 875 13.01 22.66 -26.85
CA ALA A 875 12.19 23.85 -27.04
C ALA A 875 11.90 24.61 -25.73
N GLU A 876 11.69 23.89 -24.63
CA GLU A 876 11.34 24.50 -23.33
C GLU A 876 12.55 25.01 -22.53
N SER A 877 13.71 24.35 -22.66
CA SER A 877 14.89 24.62 -21.81
C SER A 877 16.16 25.01 -22.56
N GLY A 878 16.19 24.83 -23.89
CA GLY A 878 17.42 24.94 -24.68
C GLY A 878 18.43 23.82 -24.42
N LYS A 879 18.07 22.80 -23.63
CA LYS A 879 18.93 21.65 -23.29
C LYS A 879 18.58 20.42 -24.10
N GLU A 880 19.56 19.54 -24.30
CA GLU A 880 19.38 18.24 -24.93
C GLU A 880 19.56 17.12 -23.91
N PHE A 881 19.33 15.87 -24.32
CA PHE A 881 19.71 14.74 -23.47
C PHE A 881 21.23 14.61 -23.41
N ALA A 882 21.75 14.33 -22.22
CA ALA A 882 23.16 14.13 -21.97
C ALA A 882 23.66 12.91 -22.75
N LEU A 883 24.56 13.15 -23.71
CA LEU A 883 25.12 12.18 -24.64
C LEU A 883 26.64 12.39 -24.75
N ASP A 884 27.39 11.30 -24.65
CA ASP A 884 28.84 11.28 -24.81
C ASP A 884 29.28 10.31 -25.91
N PRO A 885 30.30 10.65 -26.74
CA PRO A 885 30.76 9.77 -27.80
C PRO A 885 31.32 8.41 -27.33
N LYS A 886 31.86 8.34 -26.11
CA LYS A 886 32.42 7.12 -25.50
C LYS A 886 31.32 6.34 -24.77
N TYR A 887 30.52 7.02 -23.94
CA TYR A 887 29.56 6.36 -23.05
C TYR A 887 28.12 6.29 -23.56
N GLY A 888 27.80 6.94 -24.67
CA GLY A 888 26.41 7.07 -25.12
C GLY A 888 25.58 7.96 -24.20
N TYR A 889 24.30 7.65 -24.03
CA TYR A 889 23.45 8.41 -23.12
C TYR A 889 23.92 8.24 -21.67
N ILE A 890 23.85 9.33 -20.91
CA ILE A 890 24.38 9.40 -19.56
C ILE A 890 23.29 9.13 -18.51
N HIS A 891 23.63 8.26 -17.56
CA HIS A 891 22.72 7.76 -16.53
C HIS A 891 23.35 7.84 -15.15
N SER A 892 22.50 7.82 -14.11
CA SER A 892 22.97 7.74 -12.72
C SER A 892 23.70 6.42 -12.44
N CYS A 893 23.22 5.31 -13.01
CA CYS A 893 23.82 3.99 -12.86
C CYS A 893 24.71 3.67 -14.08
N PRO A 894 26.00 3.32 -13.89
CA PRO A 894 26.90 2.95 -15.01
C PRO A 894 26.42 1.75 -15.83
N THR A 895 25.58 0.90 -15.24
CA THR A 895 25.00 -0.27 -15.92
C THR A 895 23.98 0.11 -17.00
N ASN A 896 23.40 1.32 -16.91
CA ASN A 896 22.44 1.83 -17.88
C ASN A 896 23.10 2.67 -18.99
N LEU A 897 24.42 2.87 -19.00
CA LEU A 897 25.11 3.65 -20.04
C LEU A 897 24.91 3.06 -21.46
N GLY A 898 25.24 3.86 -22.47
CA GLY A 898 25.08 3.50 -23.87
C GLY A 898 23.69 3.85 -24.36
N THR A 899 22.86 2.82 -24.58
CA THR A 899 21.50 3.00 -25.10
C THR A 899 20.51 3.46 -24.02
N GLY A 900 20.81 3.18 -22.75
CA GLY A 900 19.82 3.25 -21.67
C GLY A 900 18.71 2.22 -21.79
N MET A 901 18.82 1.28 -22.74
CA MET A 901 17.69 0.50 -23.22
C MET A 901 17.55 -0.83 -22.50
N ARG A 902 16.30 -1.20 -22.23
CA ARG A 902 15.91 -2.58 -21.96
C ARG A 902 14.70 -2.94 -22.81
N ALA A 903 14.91 -3.81 -23.79
CA ALA A 903 13.85 -4.47 -24.55
C ALA A 903 13.50 -5.79 -23.86
N SER A 904 12.21 -6.07 -23.70
CA SER A 904 11.72 -7.26 -22.99
C SER A 904 10.40 -7.74 -23.56
N VAL A 905 10.19 -9.06 -23.49
CA VAL A 905 8.93 -9.71 -23.83
C VAL A 905 8.52 -10.67 -22.71
N HIS A 906 7.23 -10.76 -22.45
CA HIS A 906 6.66 -11.82 -21.61
C HIS A 906 6.21 -12.96 -22.51
N VAL A 907 6.83 -14.13 -22.37
CA VAL A 907 6.63 -15.27 -23.28
C VAL A 907 6.57 -16.58 -22.51
N ASP A 908 5.68 -17.48 -22.92
CA ASP A 908 5.56 -18.82 -22.34
C ASP A 908 6.50 -19.81 -23.04
N LEU A 909 7.60 -20.17 -22.40
CA LEU A 909 8.57 -21.15 -22.93
C LEU A 909 8.45 -22.51 -22.23
N ARG A 910 7.27 -23.16 -22.32
CA ARG A 910 6.93 -24.38 -21.56
C ARG A 910 7.98 -25.50 -21.67
N GLY A 911 8.57 -25.69 -22.85
CA GLY A 911 9.64 -26.69 -23.06
C GLY A 911 10.93 -26.38 -22.28
N TRP A 912 11.34 -25.12 -22.23
CA TRP A 912 12.52 -24.70 -21.45
C TRP A 912 12.25 -24.69 -19.95
N THR A 913 11.03 -24.34 -19.54
CA THR A 913 10.61 -24.47 -18.13
C THR A 913 10.71 -25.93 -17.67
N ALA A 914 10.34 -26.90 -18.53
CA ALA A 914 10.47 -28.32 -18.23
C ALA A 914 11.92 -28.82 -18.23
N ALA A 915 12.79 -28.26 -19.08
CA ALA A 915 14.21 -28.62 -19.18
C ALA A 915 15.06 -28.08 -18.00
N GLY A 916 14.54 -27.10 -17.25
CA GLY A 916 15.18 -26.52 -16.07
C GLY A 916 15.81 -25.15 -16.32
N ILE A 917 15.77 -24.29 -15.30
CA ILE A 917 16.16 -22.88 -15.39
C ILE A 917 17.65 -22.67 -15.72
N ASP A 918 18.53 -23.56 -15.28
CA ASP A 918 19.96 -23.46 -15.53
C ASP A 918 20.29 -23.66 -17.02
N GLN A 919 19.57 -24.56 -17.68
CA GLN A 919 19.72 -24.78 -19.13
C GLN A 919 19.21 -23.58 -19.92
N LEU A 920 18.09 -22.99 -19.48
CA LEU A 920 17.56 -21.75 -20.07
C LEU A 920 18.55 -20.58 -19.87
N ASN A 921 19.11 -20.43 -18.67
CA ASN A 921 20.11 -19.39 -18.38
C ASN A 921 21.31 -19.50 -19.32
N LYS A 922 21.87 -20.71 -19.47
CA LYS A 922 22.99 -20.97 -20.39
C LYS A 922 22.64 -20.63 -21.84
N ARG A 923 21.45 -21.03 -22.31
CA ARG A 923 21.01 -20.73 -23.67
C ARG A 923 20.77 -19.23 -23.89
N CYS A 924 20.20 -18.56 -22.90
CA CYS A 924 20.01 -17.12 -22.93
C CYS A 924 21.36 -16.38 -22.97
N GLU A 925 22.36 -16.84 -22.23
CA GLU A 925 23.72 -16.30 -22.27
C GLU A 925 24.35 -16.42 -23.67
N GLU A 926 24.24 -17.58 -24.32
CA GLU A 926 24.68 -17.78 -25.73
C GLU A 926 23.99 -16.80 -26.70
N LEU A 927 22.70 -16.52 -26.46
CA LEU A 927 21.89 -15.60 -27.26
C LEU A 927 22.01 -14.14 -26.81
N LYS A 928 22.82 -13.85 -25.79
CA LYS A 928 23.01 -12.51 -25.19
C LYS A 928 21.69 -11.85 -24.72
N VAL A 929 20.80 -12.67 -24.17
CA VAL A 929 19.55 -12.25 -23.50
C VAL A 929 19.52 -12.80 -22.07
N GLN A 930 18.56 -12.38 -21.24
CA GLN A 930 18.47 -12.85 -19.86
C GLN A 930 17.00 -13.20 -19.49
N PRO A 931 16.73 -14.39 -18.92
CA PRO A 931 15.41 -14.72 -18.40
C PRO A 931 15.23 -14.07 -17.02
N ARG A 932 14.02 -13.58 -16.73
CA ARG A 932 13.67 -12.96 -15.43
C ARG A 932 12.24 -13.29 -15.01
N GLY A 933 11.95 -13.20 -13.71
CA GLY A 933 10.60 -13.37 -13.16
C GLY A 933 9.64 -12.24 -13.54
N THR A 934 8.34 -12.44 -13.33
CA THR A 934 7.26 -11.55 -13.78
C THR A 934 7.23 -10.17 -13.10
N ARG A 935 8.05 -9.92 -12.06
CA ARG A 935 8.04 -8.69 -11.25
C ARG A 935 9.37 -7.89 -11.26
N GLY A 936 10.27 -8.11 -12.21
CA GLY A 936 11.49 -7.30 -12.35
C GLY A 936 12.70 -7.80 -11.54
N GLU A 937 13.66 -6.91 -11.27
CA GLU A 937 15.01 -7.25 -10.76
C GLU A 937 15.05 -7.79 -9.34
N SER A 938 14.04 -7.50 -8.52
CA SER A 938 13.88 -7.96 -7.13
C SER A 938 12.64 -8.85 -6.92
N GLY A 939 11.92 -9.19 -7.99
CA GLY A 939 10.71 -9.99 -7.96
C GLY A 939 11.01 -11.48 -7.84
N GLY A 940 11.00 -12.01 -6.60
CA GLY A 940 11.00 -13.45 -6.36
C GLY A 940 9.87 -14.15 -7.14
N GLN A 941 10.18 -15.31 -7.71
CA GLN A 941 9.21 -16.13 -8.43
C GLN A 941 8.11 -16.59 -7.47
N THR A 942 6.92 -15.97 -7.53
CA THR A 942 5.72 -16.59 -6.98
C THR A 942 5.27 -17.66 -7.96
N GLY A 943 5.82 -18.85 -7.82
CA GLY A 943 5.44 -20.05 -8.55
C GLY A 943 5.49 -21.23 -7.61
N LYS A 944 4.32 -21.70 -7.20
CA LYS A 944 4.07 -22.97 -6.53
C LYS A 944 4.88 -24.10 -7.19
N THR A 945 5.54 -24.90 -6.37
CA THR A 945 5.48 -26.36 -6.48
C THR A 945 4.26 -26.85 -5.71
#